data_AF-A0AA37PR96-F1
#
_entry.id   AF-A0AA37PR96-F1
#
_cell.length_a   1.000
_cell.length_b   1.000
_cell.length_c   1.000
_cell.angle_alpha   90.00
_cell.angle_beta   90.00
_cell.angle_gamma   90.00
#
_symmetry.space_group_name_H-M   'P 1'
#
loop_
_entity.id
_entity.type
_entity.pdbx_description
1 polymer ?
#
loop_
_entity_poly.entity_id
_entity_poly.type
_entity_poly.pdbx_seq_one_letter_code
_entity_poly.pdbx_strand_id
1 'polypeptide(L)'
;MTSQFLVQPCSPESALLVEGAEHVLLGLSPWNSYYKPATIDALVGWACSHFTKVDVFLPGYEAAHTLTAAGIDAPEAVRRARRAVTQLRNPARSALERAGVSPSKHLHTWTTLANRPSYVTARARVEDAYRDDPEVRRACRLTAREAVRHASGGHEPTDAQIDQAVSYAIAELPLVVNGPEVFGTKTSVFVYHRQMDLLAPLIAGKTIRLRPAKGQGYAVVTRAQNDPNTIGTATTDSVLPLRYPFPPGELGTPPPVLEWARKHRPVCPVQLPSGTEVWMVTRKNNIAQVLTDPRFSRNLVHKDAPRYVGEDFTAVPGCIFNLDPPDHTRVRHVISRFYTSAGAETYRPMVEQHAARLLDAMAEGPNPADLVPAYIAPLPLAASSAILRIPIEQVQAHRRCFHAQTNPAASPEQVAAATKAVTEFTSEVIEEKLRETTNADTAQGPIEALIQARAADLISEQELQGTVAYLLVIGSEPLVSPLGTGIATLLVNRDQLNACINDPTLWPKAVEEVLRYHHNGGVLGLPRVATEDITLHNVTIRRGQGVCTPMLSATWDPEHYQNPAKFNIHRGTDATAAFGAGPHFCLGTALTRMFLLTAYQALFAHFPTLFLAISEHEIPRELDLFFTGPASVPVVWNPAPN
;
A
#
# COMPACT_ATOMS: atom_id res chain seq x y z
N MET A 1 33.63 -29.70 5.84
CA MET A 1 32.26 -30.15 6.18
C MET A 1 31.63 -30.66 4.90
N THR A 2 31.21 -31.91 4.85
CA THR A 2 30.47 -32.48 3.70
C THR A 2 29.16 -31.70 3.53
N SER A 3 28.94 -31.11 2.35
CA SER A 3 27.75 -30.32 2.07
C SER A 3 26.49 -31.18 2.25
N GLN A 4 25.57 -30.76 3.13
CA GLN A 4 24.23 -31.38 3.29
C GLN A 4 23.38 -31.30 2.02
N PHE A 5 23.84 -30.58 0.99
CA PHE A 5 23.14 -30.40 -0.27
C PHE A 5 24.07 -30.54 -1.48
N LEU A 6 23.59 -31.22 -2.51
CA LEU A 6 24.16 -31.20 -3.86
C LEU A 6 23.57 -30.01 -4.61
N VAL A 7 24.44 -29.09 -5.05
CA VAL A 7 24.08 -27.88 -5.80
C VAL A 7 24.54 -28.04 -7.24
N GLN A 8 23.61 -28.08 -8.18
CA GLN A 8 23.88 -28.24 -9.61
C GLN A 8 23.53 -26.94 -10.34
N PRO A 9 24.52 -26.17 -10.81
CA PRO A 9 24.28 -24.96 -11.60
C PRO A 9 23.61 -25.28 -12.94
N CYS A 10 22.70 -24.41 -13.39
CA CYS A 10 21.96 -24.62 -14.64
C CYS A 10 22.69 -24.13 -15.91
N SER A 11 23.81 -23.40 -15.76
CA SER A 11 24.67 -22.92 -16.86
C SER A 11 26.10 -22.65 -16.37
N PRO A 12 27.09 -22.50 -17.26
CA PRO A 12 28.46 -22.11 -16.89
C PRO A 12 28.50 -20.78 -16.12
N GLU A 13 27.70 -19.79 -16.52
CA GLU A 13 27.60 -18.51 -15.80
C GLU A 13 26.98 -18.68 -14.42
N SER A 14 25.99 -19.57 -14.29
CA SER A 14 25.41 -19.90 -13.00
C SER A 14 26.41 -20.60 -12.08
N ALA A 15 27.34 -21.38 -12.62
CA ALA A 15 28.39 -22.03 -11.82
C ALA A 15 29.29 -21.00 -11.14
N LEU A 16 29.69 -19.94 -11.87
CA LEU A 16 30.46 -18.83 -11.30
C LEU A 16 29.68 -18.08 -10.21
N LEU A 17 28.36 -17.92 -10.39
CA LEU A 17 27.51 -17.23 -9.42
C LEU A 17 27.22 -18.06 -8.17
N VAL A 18 27.09 -19.39 -8.28
CA VAL A 18 26.88 -20.26 -7.12
C VAL A 18 28.05 -20.20 -6.13
N GLU A 19 29.28 -20.00 -6.63
CA GLU A 19 30.49 -19.95 -5.79
C GLU A 19 30.74 -18.58 -5.14
N GLY A 20 30.19 -17.49 -5.71
CA GLY A 20 30.59 -16.12 -5.33
C GLY A 20 29.47 -15.08 -5.30
N ALA A 21 28.19 -15.48 -5.41
CA ALA A 21 27.09 -14.53 -5.32
C ALA A 21 26.88 -14.03 -3.88
N GLU A 22 26.43 -12.78 -3.78
CA GLU A 22 26.07 -12.14 -2.52
C GLU A 22 24.78 -12.73 -1.92
N HIS A 23 23.80 -13.01 -2.80
CA HIS A 23 22.44 -13.36 -2.39
C HIS A 23 21.98 -14.71 -2.96
N VAL A 24 21.19 -15.43 -2.16
CA VAL A 24 20.44 -16.60 -2.60
C VAL A 24 18.95 -16.44 -2.28
N LEU A 25 18.11 -16.77 -3.27
CA LEU A 25 16.66 -16.85 -3.12
C LEU A 25 16.22 -18.31 -3.14
N LEU A 26 15.68 -18.79 -2.01
CA LEU A 26 15.16 -20.15 -1.87
C LEU A 26 13.67 -20.19 -2.25
N GLY A 27 13.31 -20.78 -3.38
CA GLY A 27 11.90 -21.01 -3.74
C GLY A 27 11.35 -22.27 -3.08
N LEU A 28 10.27 -22.17 -2.29
CA LEU A 28 9.58 -23.33 -1.69
C LEU A 28 8.14 -23.41 -2.22
N SER A 29 7.77 -24.51 -2.88
CA SER A 29 6.44 -24.66 -3.48
C SER A 29 5.48 -25.50 -2.62
N PRO A 30 4.18 -25.16 -2.60
CA PRO A 30 3.15 -25.93 -1.92
C PRO A 30 2.92 -27.27 -2.61
N TRP A 31 2.37 -28.23 -1.86
CA TRP A 31 2.06 -29.59 -2.31
C TRP A 31 3.25 -30.39 -2.86
N ASN A 32 4.46 -29.96 -2.51
CA ASN A 32 5.68 -30.63 -2.91
C ASN A 32 6.28 -31.40 -1.73
N SER A 33 6.37 -32.72 -1.87
CA SER A 33 6.86 -33.62 -0.83
C SER A 33 8.33 -33.40 -0.44
N TYR A 34 9.09 -32.64 -1.24
CA TYR A 34 10.47 -32.27 -0.94
C TYR A 34 10.57 -31.32 0.27
N TYR A 35 9.67 -30.34 0.39
CA TYR A 35 9.72 -29.27 1.40
C TYR A 35 9.06 -29.67 2.73
N LYS A 36 9.56 -30.76 3.34
CA LYS A 36 9.20 -31.11 4.72
C LYS A 36 9.89 -30.15 5.70
N PRO A 37 9.35 -29.92 6.92
CA PRO A 37 9.93 -28.98 7.89
C PRO A 37 11.43 -29.18 8.14
N ALA A 38 11.89 -30.43 8.28
CA ALA A 38 13.31 -30.74 8.48
C ALA A 38 14.18 -30.47 7.24
N THR A 39 13.62 -30.48 6.03
CA THR A 39 14.35 -30.12 4.80
C THR A 39 14.44 -28.61 4.65
N ILE A 40 13.36 -27.90 4.97
CA ILE A 40 13.34 -26.43 4.97
C ILE A 40 14.37 -25.90 5.96
N ASP A 41 14.42 -26.46 7.17
CA ASP A 41 15.39 -26.06 8.19
C ASP A 41 16.84 -26.22 7.72
N ALA A 42 17.18 -27.41 7.20
CA ALA A 42 18.51 -27.69 6.68
C ALA A 42 18.86 -26.79 5.48
N LEU A 43 17.91 -26.56 4.57
CA LEU A 43 18.13 -25.74 3.37
C LEU A 43 18.40 -24.28 3.72
N VAL A 44 17.63 -23.71 4.65
CA VAL A 44 17.85 -22.34 5.15
C VAL A 44 19.18 -22.25 5.88
N GLY A 45 19.51 -23.23 6.73
CA GLY A 45 20.80 -23.28 7.42
C GLY A 45 21.99 -23.33 6.45
N TRP A 46 21.90 -24.16 5.41
CA TRP A 46 22.90 -24.21 4.33
C TRP A 46 23.03 -22.86 3.62
N ALA A 47 21.91 -22.25 3.24
CA ALA A 47 21.94 -20.95 2.55
C ALA A 47 22.63 -19.87 3.42
N CYS A 48 22.29 -19.80 4.70
CA CYS A 48 22.87 -18.82 5.63
C CYS A 48 24.37 -19.05 5.89
N SER A 49 24.89 -20.25 5.68
CA SER A 49 26.33 -20.52 5.81
C SER A 49 27.14 -20.28 4.53
N HIS A 50 26.48 -20.08 3.38
CA HIS A 50 27.15 -19.94 2.07
C HIS A 50 26.96 -18.56 1.43
N PHE A 51 25.93 -17.81 1.82
CA PHE A 51 25.60 -16.52 1.23
C PHE A 51 25.52 -15.43 2.30
N THR A 52 25.91 -14.21 1.96
CA THR A 52 25.83 -13.06 2.89
C THR A 52 24.41 -12.56 3.06
N LYS A 53 23.53 -12.81 2.08
CA LYS A 53 22.10 -12.52 2.15
C LYS A 53 21.27 -13.73 1.72
N VAL A 54 20.27 -14.07 2.53
CA VAL A 54 19.36 -15.18 2.27
C VAL A 54 17.94 -14.67 2.33
N ASP A 55 17.18 -14.94 1.29
CA ASP A 55 15.74 -14.70 1.27
C ASP A 55 15.02 -16.00 0.88
N VAL A 56 13.88 -16.25 1.51
CA VAL A 56 13.01 -17.40 1.25
C VAL A 56 11.74 -16.90 0.60
N PHE A 57 11.36 -17.52 -0.50
CA PHE A 57 10.15 -17.21 -1.24
C PHE A 57 9.15 -18.37 -1.17
N LEU A 58 7.92 -18.04 -0.82
CA LEU A 58 6.77 -18.94 -0.83
C LEU A 58 5.71 -18.39 -1.80
N PRO A 59 5.02 -19.24 -2.58
CA PRO A 59 3.83 -18.80 -3.29
C PRO A 59 2.77 -18.26 -2.32
N GLY A 60 2.00 -17.27 -2.77
CA GLY A 60 0.89 -16.69 -2.00
C GLY A 60 -0.45 -17.38 -2.29
N TYR A 61 -1.54 -16.61 -2.24
CA TYR A 61 -2.89 -17.10 -2.58
C TYR A 61 -3.03 -17.49 -4.05
N GLU A 62 -2.14 -17.03 -4.90
CA GLU A 62 -2.17 -17.23 -6.34
C GLU A 62 -1.98 -18.70 -6.73
N ALA A 63 -1.45 -19.54 -5.81
CA ALA A 63 -1.50 -21.00 -5.93
C ALA A 63 -2.94 -21.54 -6.01
N ALA A 64 -3.94 -20.77 -5.54
CA ALA A 64 -5.34 -21.08 -5.70
C ALA A 64 -5.77 -21.03 -7.17
N HIS A 65 -5.19 -20.20 -8.04
CA HIS A 65 -5.52 -20.19 -9.47
C HIS A 65 -5.27 -21.54 -10.12
N THR A 66 -4.17 -22.21 -9.74
CA THR A 66 -3.86 -23.57 -10.20
C THR A 66 -4.91 -24.58 -9.74
N LEU A 67 -5.36 -24.47 -8.49
CA LEU A 67 -6.40 -25.36 -7.94
C LEU A 67 -7.77 -25.09 -8.58
N THR A 68 -8.13 -23.83 -8.81
CA THR A 68 -9.36 -23.46 -9.51
C THR A 68 -9.36 -23.98 -10.93
N ALA A 69 -8.24 -23.81 -11.65
CA ALA A 69 -8.05 -24.40 -12.97
C ALA A 69 -8.13 -25.94 -12.95
N ALA A 70 -7.71 -26.60 -11.86
CA ALA A 70 -7.88 -28.05 -11.68
C ALA A 70 -9.33 -28.47 -11.32
N GLY A 71 -10.29 -27.54 -11.33
CA GLY A 71 -11.71 -27.82 -11.10
C GLY A 71 -12.14 -27.76 -9.64
N ILE A 72 -11.30 -27.24 -8.74
CA ILE A 72 -11.67 -27.01 -7.35
C ILE A 72 -12.42 -25.67 -7.26
N ASP A 73 -13.56 -25.64 -6.57
CA ASP A 73 -14.28 -24.41 -6.29
C ASP A 73 -13.37 -23.33 -5.69
N ALA A 74 -13.45 -22.08 -6.19
CA ALA A 74 -12.47 -21.02 -5.88
C ALA A 74 -12.27 -20.77 -4.36
N PRO A 75 -13.33 -20.74 -3.53
CA PRO A 75 -13.18 -20.72 -2.08
C PRO A 75 -12.41 -21.88 -1.47
N GLU A 76 -12.69 -23.09 -1.93
CA GLU A 76 -11.99 -24.27 -1.45
C GLU A 76 -10.54 -24.28 -1.93
N ALA A 77 -10.29 -23.84 -3.17
CA ALA A 77 -8.96 -23.64 -3.72
C ALA A 77 -8.14 -22.67 -2.86
N VAL A 78 -8.71 -21.52 -2.49
CA VAL A 78 -8.09 -20.54 -1.59
C VAL A 78 -7.80 -21.14 -0.21
N ARG A 79 -8.75 -21.83 0.42
CA ARG A 79 -8.53 -22.48 1.73
C ARG A 79 -7.38 -23.48 1.68
N ARG A 80 -7.34 -24.32 0.64
CA ARG A 80 -6.27 -25.31 0.43
C ARG A 80 -4.92 -24.65 0.18
N ALA A 81 -4.87 -23.59 -0.64
CA ALA A 81 -3.67 -22.83 -0.91
C ALA A 81 -3.10 -22.21 0.37
N ARG A 82 -3.90 -21.47 1.14
CA ARG A 82 -3.47 -20.89 2.42
C ARG A 82 -2.91 -21.92 3.39
N ARG A 83 -3.58 -23.08 3.52
CA ARG A 83 -3.13 -24.17 4.39
C ARG A 83 -1.76 -24.68 3.95
N ALA A 84 -1.58 -24.90 2.65
CA ALA A 84 -0.31 -25.38 2.09
C ALA A 84 0.82 -24.36 2.27
N VAL A 85 0.55 -23.06 2.04
CA VAL A 85 1.53 -21.99 2.27
C VAL A 85 1.92 -21.89 3.75
N THR A 86 0.95 -21.98 4.66
CA THR A 86 1.21 -21.96 6.11
C THR A 86 2.11 -23.12 6.56
N GLN A 87 1.95 -24.31 5.96
CA GLN A 87 2.77 -25.49 6.24
C GLN A 87 4.24 -25.30 5.84
N LEU A 88 4.53 -24.45 4.86
CA LEU A 88 5.89 -24.07 4.47
C LEU A 88 6.43 -22.88 5.30
N ARG A 89 5.55 -21.90 5.54
CA ARG A 89 5.89 -20.63 6.21
C ARG A 89 6.39 -20.82 7.63
N ASN A 90 5.71 -21.65 8.43
CA ASN A 90 6.07 -21.82 9.83
C ASN A 90 7.47 -22.44 10.01
N PRO A 91 7.83 -23.55 9.32
CA PRO A 91 9.19 -24.06 9.33
C PRO A 91 10.24 -23.07 8.83
N ALA A 92 9.98 -22.37 7.71
CA ALA A 92 10.93 -21.41 7.14
C ALA A 92 11.21 -20.24 8.10
N ARG A 93 10.16 -19.70 8.72
CA ARG A 93 10.28 -18.64 9.74
C ARG A 93 11.17 -19.10 10.90
N SER A 94 10.88 -20.26 11.48
CA SER A 94 11.65 -20.79 12.60
C SER A 94 13.11 -21.10 12.23
N ALA A 95 13.37 -21.52 10.99
CA ALA A 95 14.72 -21.77 10.51
C ALA A 95 15.54 -20.46 10.37
N LEU A 96 14.92 -19.41 9.82
CA LEU A 96 15.54 -18.07 9.74
C LEU A 96 15.83 -17.50 11.14
N GLU A 97 14.89 -17.62 12.09
CA GLU A 97 15.09 -17.19 13.48
C GLU A 97 16.28 -17.90 14.14
N ARG A 98 16.40 -19.23 13.95
CA ARG A 98 17.55 -20.00 14.44
C ARG A 98 18.87 -19.57 13.81
N ALA A 99 18.86 -19.18 12.54
CA ALA A 99 20.02 -18.68 11.83
C ALA A 99 20.38 -17.21 12.17
N GLY A 100 19.64 -16.57 13.08
CA GLY A 100 19.85 -15.15 13.43
C GLY A 100 19.37 -14.17 12.36
N VAL A 101 18.58 -14.63 11.39
CA VAL A 101 18.05 -13.83 10.28
C VAL A 101 16.59 -13.46 10.60
N SER A 102 16.26 -12.17 10.56
CA SER A 102 14.92 -11.68 10.87
C SER A 102 13.90 -12.16 9.82
N PRO A 103 12.94 -13.04 10.15
CA PRO A 103 12.02 -13.57 9.14
C PRO A 103 11.13 -12.51 8.51
N SER A 104 10.75 -11.48 9.28
CA SER A 104 9.95 -10.35 8.80
C SER A 104 10.59 -9.58 7.62
N LYS A 105 11.91 -9.71 7.43
CA LYS A 105 12.65 -9.07 6.34
C LYS A 105 13.07 -10.05 5.23
N HIS A 106 13.08 -11.36 5.52
CA HIS A 106 13.72 -12.38 4.69
C HIS A 106 12.80 -13.54 4.28
N LEU A 107 11.55 -13.55 4.73
CA LEU A 107 10.53 -14.51 4.31
C LEU A 107 9.44 -13.78 3.51
N HIS A 108 9.28 -14.14 2.25
CA HIS A 108 8.47 -13.41 1.29
C HIS A 108 7.40 -14.29 0.65
N THR A 109 6.26 -13.67 0.35
CA THR A 109 5.25 -14.13 -0.62
C THR A 109 5.13 -13.12 -1.75
N TRP A 110 4.41 -13.45 -2.83
CA TRP A 110 4.14 -12.46 -3.90
C TRP A 110 3.42 -11.25 -3.35
N THR A 111 2.44 -11.51 -2.52
CA THR A 111 1.70 -10.52 -1.74
C THR A 111 2.66 -9.56 -0.99
N THR A 112 3.68 -10.05 -0.28
CA THR A 112 4.64 -9.16 0.41
C THR A 112 5.59 -8.44 -0.54
N LEU A 113 5.81 -8.96 -1.75
CA LEU A 113 6.71 -8.38 -2.76
C LEU A 113 6.00 -7.41 -3.71
N ALA A 114 4.67 -7.43 -3.76
CA ALA A 114 3.85 -6.56 -4.61
C ALA A 114 4.14 -5.06 -4.43
N ASN A 115 4.70 -4.68 -3.28
CA ASN A 115 5.11 -3.31 -2.97
C ASN A 115 6.47 -2.89 -3.48
N ARG A 116 7.34 -3.83 -3.87
CA ARG A 116 8.70 -3.47 -4.24
C ARG A 116 8.67 -2.88 -5.64
N PRO A 117 9.11 -1.61 -5.85
CA PRO A 117 9.08 -1.00 -7.18
C PRO A 117 9.84 -1.81 -8.24
N SER A 118 10.94 -2.46 -7.84
CA SER A 118 11.72 -3.36 -8.69
C SER A 118 10.97 -4.64 -9.06
N TYR A 119 10.18 -5.21 -8.14
CA TYR A 119 9.30 -6.34 -8.45
C TYR A 119 8.16 -5.93 -9.39
N VAL A 120 7.49 -4.81 -9.12
CA VAL A 120 6.40 -4.29 -9.96
C VAL A 120 6.90 -4.01 -11.38
N THR A 121 8.08 -3.38 -11.52
CA THR A 121 8.69 -3.11 -12.82
C THR A 121 9.06 -4.39 -13.56
N ALA A 122 9.66 -5.36 -12.87
CA ALA A 122 9.98 -6.66 -13.45
C ALA A 122 8.72 -7.43 -13.85
N ARG A 123 7.65 -7.35 -13.04
CA ARG A 123 6.35 -7.97 -13.30
C ARG A 123 5.68 -7.41 -14.55
N ALA A 124 5.65 -6.09 -14.73
CA ALA A 124 5.14 -5.47 -15.95
C ALA A 124 5.91 -5.96 -17.21
N ARG A 125 7.24 -6.02 -17.13
CA ARG A 125 8.07 -6.55 -18.24
C ARG A 125 7.76 -8.02 -18.56
N VAL A 126 7.49 -8.82 -17.54
CA VAL A 126 7.09 -10.23 -17.70
C VAL A 126 5.71 -10.33 -18.36
N GLU A 127 4.75 -9.50 -17.96
CA GLU A 127 3.41 -9.48 -18.55
C GLU A 127 3.43 -9.04 -20.02
N ASP A 128 4.20 -8.00 -20.35
CA ASP A 128 4.43 -7.58 -21.73
C ASP A 128 5.10 -8.68 -22.54
N ALA A 129 6.14 -9.33 -21.98
CA ALA A 129 6.80 -10.44 -22.65
C ALA A 129 5.87 -11.64 -22.83
N TYR A 130 5.00 -11.96 -21.86
CA TYR A 130 4.01 -13.03 -22.01
C TYR A 130 3.04 -12.74 -23.18
N ARG A 131 2.67 -11.47 -23.38
CA ARG A 131 1.81 -11.05 -24.49
C ARG A 131 2.54 -11.13 -25.84
N ASP A 132 3.78 -10.65 -25.89
CA ASP A 132 4.45 -10.34 -27.15
C ASP A 132 5.55 -11.33 -27.56
N ASP A 133 5.98 -12.22 -26.67
CA ASP A 133 7.04 -13.21 -26.91
C ASP A 133 6.47 -14.64 -26.86
N PRO A 134 6.37 -15.33 -28.02
CA PRO A 134 5.81 -16.68 -28.09
C PRO A 134 6.53 -17.71 -27.22
N GLU A 135 7.84 -17.58 -27.02
CA GLU A 135 8.60 -18.54 -26.21
C GLU A 135 8.37 -18.29 -24.72
N VAL A 136 8.25 -17.03 -24.27
CA VAL A 136 7.85 -16.71 -22.90
C VAL A 136 6.43 -17.22 -22.63
N ARG A 137 5.49 -16.96 -23.54
CA ARG A 137 4.11 -17.47 -23.43
C ARG A 137 4.06 -18.98 -23.33
N ARG A 138 4.78 -19.68 -24.22
CA ARG A 138 4.88 -21.14 -24.22
C ARG A 138 5.44 -21.66 -22.90
N ALA A 139 6.51 -21.06 -22.38
CA ALA A 139 7.16 -21.47 -21.15
C ALA A 139 6.26 -21.29 -19.91
N CYS A 140 5.54 -20.17 -19.82
CA CYS A 140 4.54 -19.92 -18.78
C CYS A 140 3.38 -20.92 -18.87
N ARG A 141 2.85 -21.17 -20.08
CA ARG A 141 1.77 -22.15 -20.30
C ARG A 141 2.19 -23.58 -19.97
N LEU A 142 3.43 -23.99 -20.29
CA LEU A 142 3.95 -25.31 -19.91
C LEU A 142 4.05 -25.47 -18.39
N THR A 143 4.52 -24.44 -17.70
CA THR A 143 4.59 -24.41 -16.23
C THR A 143 3.20 -24.51 -15.60
N ALA A 144 2.25 -23.73 -16.13
CA ALA A 144 0.86 -23.76 -15.69
C ALA A 144 0.21 -25.13 -15.95
N ARG A 145 0.41 -25.70 -17.14
CA ARG A 145 -0.05 -27.04 -17.53
C ARG A 145 0.44 -28.11 -16.53
N GLU A 146 1.73 -28.12 -16.22
CA GLU A 146 2.29 -29.09 -15.28
C GLU A 146 1.72 -28.91 -13.87
N ALA A 147 1.58 -27.66 -13.42
CA ALA A 147 1.02 -27.33 -12.12
C ALA A 147 -0.45 -27.80 -12.00
N VAL A 148 -1.27 -27.54 -13.03
CA VAL A 148 -2.68 -27.98 -13.07
C VAL A 148 -2.78 -29.49 -13.17
N ARG A 149 -1.96 -30.14 -14.02
CA ARG A 149 -1.91 -31.61 -14.15
C ARG A 149 -1.57 -32.28 -12.82
N HIS A 150 -0.60 -31.73 -12.08
CA HIS A 150 -0.27 -32.24 -10.75
C HIS A 150 -1.42 -32.03 -9.76
N ALA A 151 -2.04 -30.85 -9.76
CA ALA A 151 -3.17 -30.53 -8.89
C ALA A 151 -4.43 -31.34 -9.18
N SER A 152 -4.63 -31.78 -10.42
CA SER A 152 -5.78 -32.58 -10.87
C SER A 152 -5.57 -34.09 -10.73
N GLY A 153 -4.46 -34.54 -10.13
CA GLY A 153 -4.16 -35.98 -9.99
C GLY A 153 -3.72 -36.66 -11.29
N GLY A 154 -3.14 -35.89 -12.23
CA GLY A 154 -2.56 -36.40 -13.47
C GLY A 154 -3.40 -36.17 -14.72
N HIS A 155 -4.58 -35.53 -14.61
CA HIS A 155 -5.43 -35.24 -15.77
C HIS A 155 -4.85 -34.12 -16.64
N GLU A 156 -4.87 -34.31 -17.94
CA GLU A 156 -4.38 -33.34 -18.92
C GLU A 156 -5.32 -32.12 -18.99
N PRO A 157 -4.84 -30.90 -18.64
CA PRO A 157 -5.70 -29.72 -18.62
C PRO A 157 -6.01 -29.20 -20.02
N THR A 158 -7.21 -28.63 -20.16
CA THR A 158 -7.63 -27.87 -21.34
C THR A 158 -6.86 -26.55 -21.46
N ASP A 159 -6.84 -25.95 -22.64
CA ASP A 159 -6.19 -24.64 -22.86
C ASP A 159 -6.77 -23.54 -21.95
N ALA A 160 -8.09 -23.55 -21.70
CA ALA A 160 -8.74 -22.59 -20.80
C ALA A 160 -8.25 -22.74 -19.35
N GLN A 161 -8.08 -23.98 -18.86
CA GLN A 161 -7.53 -24.25 -17.53
C GLN A 161 -6.06 -23.83 -17.44
N ILE A 162 -5.29 -24.05 -18.51
CA ILE A 162 -3.90 -23.58 -18.59
C ILE A 162 -3.86 -22.06 -18.50
N ASP A 163 -4.65 -21.35 -19.30
CA ASP A 163 -4.70 -19.88 -19.31
C ASP A 163 -5.11 -19.30 -17.94
N GLN A 164 -6.05 -19.94 -17.25
CA GLN A 164 -6.44 -19.54 -15.91
C GLN A 164 -5.31 -19.70 -14.88
N ALA A 165 -4.47 -20.74 -15.01
CA ALA A 165 -3.38 -21.03 -14.08
C ALA A 165 -2.06 -20.30 -14.41
N VAL A 166 -1.95 -19.66 -15.58
CA VAL A 166 -0.73 -18.94 -16.00
C VAL A 166 -0.37 -17.79 -15.05
N SER A 167 -1.34 -17.18 -14.37
CA SER A 167 -1.10 -16.10 -13.41
C SER A 167 -0.07 -16.47 -12.34
N TYR A 168 -0.06 -17.73 -11.90
CA TYR A 168 0.94 -18.29 -11.00
C TYR A 168 2.34 -18.20 -11.61
N ALA A 169 2.53 -18.70 -12.83
CA ALA A 169 3.83 -18.64 -13.49
C ALA A 169 4.30 -17.19 -13.62
N ILE A 170 3.47 -16.30 -14.17
CA ILE A 170 3.80 -14.87 -14.36
C ILE A 170 4.25 -14.21 -13.05
N ALA A 171 3.79 -14.68 -11.89
CA ALA A 171 4.13 -14.07 -10.59
C ALA A 171 5.47 -14.54 -10.05
N GLU A 172 5.90 -15.74 -10.39
CA GLU A 172 7.21 -16.24 -10.04
C GLU A 172 8.32 -15.61 -10.88
N LEU A 173 8.05 -15.41 -12.18
CA LEU A 173 9.05 -14.97 -13.16
C LEU A 173 9.88 -13.74 -12.74
N PRO A 174 9.32 -12.66 -12.17
CA PRO A 174 10.10 -11.49 -11.75
C PRO A 174 11.26 -11.83 -10.81
N LEU A 175 11.05 -12.79 -9.89
CA LEU A 175 12.06 -13.23 -8.92
C LEU A 175 13.14 -14.09 -9.58
N VAL A 176 12.73 -14.81 -10.61
CA VAL A 176 13.60 -15.67 -11.40
C VAL A 176 14.49 -14.83 -12.30
N VAL A 177 13.95 -13.83 -13.00
CA VAL A 177 14.72 -13.05 -14.00
C VAL A 177 15.45 -11.85 -13.40
N ASN A 178 15.03 -11.32 -12.25
CA ASN A 178 15.55 -10.06 -11.72
C ASN A 178 15.77 -10.05 -10.19
N GLY A 179 16.19 -11.18 -9.62
CA GLY A 179 16.53 -11.29 -8.20
C GLY A 179 17.47 -10.20 -7.67
N PRO A 180 18.59 -9.83 -8.36
CA PRO A 180 19.50 -8.80 -7.84
C PRO A 180 18.80 -7.48 -7.56
N GLU A 181 18.00 -6.96 -8.50
CA GLU A 181 17.31 -5.69 -8.33
C GLU A 181 16.13 -5.79 -7.35
N VAL A 182 15.42 -6.92 -7.33
CA VAL A 182 14.30 -7.15 -6.40
C VAL A 182 14.77 -7.19 -4.94
N PHE A 183 15.98 -7.67 -4.69
CA PHE A 183 16.57 -7.80 -3.36
C PHE A 183 17.70 -6.79 -3.09
N GLY A 184 17.97 -5.85 -3.99
CA GLY A 184 18.96 -4.79 -3.81
C GLY A 184 20.40 -5.32 -3.67
N THR A 185 20.76 -6.35 -4.43
CA THR A 185 22.11 -6.95 -4.45
C THR A 185 22.73 -6.88 -5.84
N LYS A 186 24.03 -7.12 -5.94
CA LYS A 186 24.72 -7.13 -7.25
C LYS A 186 24.57 -8.46 -7.99
N THR A 187 24.51 -9.55 -7.22
CA THR A 187 24.40 -10.92 -7.72
C THR A 187 23.41 -11.69 -6.87
N SER A 188 22.68 -12.59 -7.50
CA SER A 188 21.64 -13.38 -6.86
C SER A 188 21.53 -14.74 -7.54
N VAL A 189 21.42 -15.81 -6.76
CA VAL A 189 21.15 -17.16 -7.27
C VAL A 189 19.75 -17.59 -6.84
N PHE A 190 18.89 -17.92 -7.81
CA PHE A 190 17.62 -18.59 -7.52
C PHE A 190 17.84 -20.09 -7.39
N VAL A 191 17.44 -20.65 -6.26
CA VAL A 191 17.63 -22.06 -5.92
C VAL A 191 16.29 -22.78 -5.83
N TYR A 192 16.19 -23.91 -6.50
CA TYR A 192 15.01 -24.77 -6.48
C TYR A 192 15.35 -26.25 -6.47
N HIS A 193 14.45 -27.12 -6.04
CA HIS A 193 14.73 -28.56 -5.87
C HIS A 193 14.80 -29.36 -7.20
N ARG A 194 14.37 -28.77 -8.32
CA ARG A 194 14.42 -29.37 -9.67
C ARG A 194 14.59 -28.29 -10.73
N GLN A 195 14.95 -28.68 -11.95
CA GLN A 195 14.95 -27.76 -13.08
C GLN A 195 13.51 -27.35 -13.43
N MET A 196 13.24 -26.05 -13.56
CA MET A 196 11.94 -25.54 -13.98
C MET A 196 11.88 -25.45 -15.51
N ASP A 197 10.80 -25.92 -16.14
CA ASP A 197 10.64 -25.87 -17.60
C ASP A 197 10.66 -24.43 -18.13
N LEU A 198 10.19 -23.50 -17.32
CA LEU A 198 10.24 -22.06 -17.55
C LEU A 198 11.67 -21.51 -17.72
N LEU A 199 12.65 -22.11 -17.02
CA LEU A 199 14.03 -21.63 -16.99
C LEU A 199 14.82 -22.00 -18.24
N ALA A 200 14.49 -23.12 -18.87
CA ALA A 200 15.23 -23.63 -20.02
C ALA A 200 15.32 -22.62 -21.19
N PRO A 201 14.22 -22.00 -21.69
CA PRO A 201 14.30 -21.02 -22.77
C PRO A 201 14.95 -19.70 -22.34
N LEU A 202 14.79 -19.29 -21.07
CA LEU A 202 15.42 -18.08 -20.52
C LEU A 202 16.94 -18.21 -20.46
N ILE A 203 17.44 -19.34 -19.96
CA ILE A 203 18.87 -19.63 -19.85
C ILE A 203 19.49 -19.85 -21.23
N ALA A 204 18.78 -20.51 -22.14
CA ALA A 204 19.24 -20.74 -23.51
C ALA A 204 19.17 -19.48 -24.40
N GLY A 205 18.72 -18.33 -23.88
CA GLY A 205 18.63 -17.07 -24.62
C GLY A 205 17.61 -17.09 -25.77
N LYS A 206 16.60 -17.97 -25.70
CA LYS A 206 15.57 -18.12 -26.75
C LYS A 206 14.45 -17.08 -26.64
N THR A 207 14.36 -16.39 -25.51
CA THR A 207 13.41 -15.31 -25.25
C THR A 207 13.99 -13.97 -25.72
N ILE A 208 13.22 -13.23 -26.51
CA ILE A 208 13.61 -11.96 -27.13
C ILE A 208 13.28 -10.80 -26.20
N ARG A 209 12.08 -10.79 -25.62
CA ARG A 209 11.56 -9.66 -24.81
C ARG A 209 11.88 -9.76 -23.33
N LEU A 210 12.26 -10.95 -22.86
CA LEU A 210 12.60 -11.21 -21.46
C LEU A 210 13.98 -11.82 -21.36
N ARG A 211 14.90 -11.17 -20.64
CA ARG A 211 16.24 -11.70 -20.37
C ARG A 211 16.55 -11.59 -18.88
N PRO A 212 17.25 -12.58 -18.29
CA PRO A 212 17.76 -12.46 -16.94
C PRO A 212 18.64 -11.22 -16.77
N ALA A 213 18.52 -10.56 -15.63
CA ALA A 213 19.37 -9.46 -15.25
C ALA A 213 20.82 -9.91 -15.10
N LYS A 214 21.76 -8.98 -15.31
CA LYS A 214 23.18 -9.26 -15.08
C LYS A 214 23.38 -9.64 -13.61
N GLY A 215 24.07 -10.76 -13.37
CA GLY A 215 24.31 -11.27 -12.02
C GLY A 215 23.21 -12.18 -11.47
N GLN A 216 22.19 -12.52 -12.26
CA GLN A 216 21.20 -13.54 -11.92
C GLN A 216 21.69 -14.94 -12.32
N GLY A 217 21.75 -15.87 -11.36
CA GLY A 217 22.13 -17.27 -11.56
C GLY A 217 21.04 -18.24 -11.11
N TYR A 218 21.20 -19.52 -11.46
CA TYR A 218 20.23 -20.57 -11.17
C TYR A 218 20.91 -21.87 -10.76
N ALA A 219 20.40 -22.53 -9.73
CA ALA A 219 20.87 -23.84 -9.33
C ALA A 219 19.76 -24.76 -8.84
N VAL A 220 19.93 -26.05 -9.13
CA VAL A 220 19.13 -27.13 -8.57
C VAL A 220 19.76 -27.62 -7.28
N VAL A 221 18.99 -27.75 -6.20
CA VAL A 221 19.49 -28.16 -4.88
C VAL A 221 18.76 -29.41 -4.37
N THR A 222 19.52 -30.47 -4.07
CA THR A 222 19.00 -31.75 -3.56
C THR A 222 19.71 -32.17 -2.27
N ARG A 223 18.99 -32.77 -1.32
CA ARG A 223 19.51 -33.10 0.02
C ARG A 223 20.42 -34.34 0.00
N ALA A 224 21.59 -34.24 0.63
CA ALA A 224 22.45 -35.36 1.02
C ALA A 224 22.11 -35.82 2.46
N GLN A 225 22.15 -37.13 2.75
CA GLN A 225 21.58 -37.70 3.99
C GLN A 225 22.36 -37.39 5.29
N ASN A 226 21.56 -37.08 6.34
CA ASN A 226 21.74 -37.17 7.80
C ASN A 226 22.16 -35.95 8.68
N ASP A 227 21.45 -35.92 9.83
CA ASP A 227 21.18 -34.98 10.95
C ASP A 227 22.29 -34.94 12.05
N PRO A 228 22.23 -34.22 13.23
CA PRO A 228 21.28 -33.21 13.80
C PRO A 228 21.85 -32.05 14.69
N ASN A 229 20.99 -31.04 15.01
CA ASN A 229 20.81 -30.25 16.30
C ASN A 229 21.89 -29.23 16.83
N THR A 230 21.65 -28.06 17.47
CA THR A 230 20.52 -27.17 17.92
C THR A 230 21.12 -25.79 18.38
N ILE A 231 20.34 -24.69 18.58
CA ILE A 231 20.32 -23.77 19.79
C ILE A 231 19.48 -22.47 19.55
N GLY A 232 18.89 -21.93 20.63
CA GLY A 232 18.00 -20.76 20.70
C GLY A 232 18.61 -19.41 21.16
N THR A 233 17.70 -18.46 21.40
CA THR A 233 17.70 -16.98 21.20
C THR A 233 17.97 -16.09 22.43
N ALA A 234 18.15 -14.77 22.21
CA ALA A 234 18.12 -13.71 23.25
C ALA A 234 17.51 -12.36 22.76
N THR A 235 17.04 -11.55 23.73
CA THR A 235 16.13 -10.39 23.66
C THR A 235 16.76 -8.98 23.79
N THR A 236 15.92 -7.96 23.58
CA THR A 236 16.06 -6.48 23.41
C THR A 236 16.29 -5.61 24.67
N ASP A 237 16.71 -4.34 24.48
CA ASP A 237 16.29 -3.16 25.31
C ASP A 237 16.52 -1.75 24.66
N SER A 238 15.87 -0.69 25.21
CA SER A 238 15.42 0.62 24.62
C SER A 238 16.20 1.93 24.94
N VAL A 239 16.08 3.02 24.14
CA VAL A 239 16.26 4.47 24.52
C VAL A 239 15.47 5.49 23.61
N LEU A 240 14.99 6.64 24.17
CA LEU A 240 14.30 7.83 23.56
C LEU A 240 15.26 8.96 23.07
N PRO A 241 14.86 9.97 22.23
CA PRO A 241 13.52 10.35 21.77
C PRO A 241 12.85 9.28 20.92
N LEU A 242 11.51 9.30 20.86
CA LEU A 242 10.78 8.41 19.97
C LEU A 242 11.19 8.74 18.53
N ARG A 243 11.55 7.72 17.75
CA ARG A 243 11.98 7.91 16.36
C ARG A 243 10.83 7.56 15.42
N TYR A 244 10.45 8.51 14.57
CA TYR A 244 9.49 8.27 13.49
C TYR A 244 10.24 7.71 12.26
N PRO A 245 9.66 6.79 11.46
CA PRO A 245 8.27 6.31 11.45
C PRO A 245 7.90 5.32 12.55
N PHE A 246 6.65 5.39 13.01
CA PHE A 246 6.08 4.40 13.93
C PHE A 246 5.43 3.26 13.14
N PRO A 247 5.79 2.00 13.38
CA PRO A 247 5.12 0.86 12.76
C PRO A 247 3.62 0.86 13.13
N PRO A 248 2.69 0.74 12.16
CA PRO A 248 1.28 0.60 12.45
C PRO A 248 1.00 -0.73 13.16
N GLY A 249 -0.14 -0.81 13.85
CA GLY A 249 -0.65 -2.05 14.41
C GLY A 249 -1.29 -2.96 13.35
N GLU A 250 -1.80 -4.11 13.81
CA GLU A 250 -2.47 -5.08 12.95
C GLU A 250 -3.60 -4.44 12.13
N LEU A 251 -3.75 -4.84 10.87
CA LEU A 251 -4.73 -4.25 9.97
C LEU A 251 -4.68 -2.71 9.81
N GLY A 252 -3.60 -2.05 10.22
CA GLY A 252 -3.44 -0.60 10.07
C GLY A 252 -3.97 0.20 11.24
N THR A 253 -4.25 -0.46 12.37
CA THR A 253 -4.63 0.18 13.63
C THR A 253 -3.49 1.07 14.14
N PRO A 254 -3.75 1.97 15.10
CA PRO A 254 -2.72 2.86 15.62
C PRO A 254 -1.49 2.11 16.13
N PRO A 255 -0.28 2.67 15.93
CA PRO A 255 0.92 2.16 16.57
C PRO A 255 0.75 2.02 18.08
N PRO A 256 1.28 0.94 18.70
CA PRO A 256 1.25 0.76 20.16
C PRO A 256 1.86 1.95 20.94
N VAL A 257 2.83 2.64 20.33
CA VAL A 257 3.44 3.84 20.93
C VAL A 257 2.44 4.96 21.19
N LEU A 258 1.37 5.09 20.39
CA LEU A 258 0.34 6.12 20.61
C LEU A 258 -0.48 5.80 21.86
N GLU A 259 -0.81 4.53 22.11
CA GLU A 259 -1.48 4.12 23.34
C GLU A 259 -0.58 4.36 24.56
N TRP A 260 0.69 3.95 24.46
CA TRP A 260 1.66 4.19 25.52
C TRP A 260 1.82 5.69 25.83
N ALA A 261 1.93 6.53 24.79
CA ALA A 261 2.08 7.98 24.92
C ALA A 261 0.82 8.61 25.54
N ARG A 262 -0.39 8.25 25.08
CA ARG A 262 -1.64 8.70 25.72
C ARG A 262 -1.63 8.42 27.22
N LYS A 263 -1.23 7.22 27.62
CA LYS A 263 -1.27 6.79 29.03
C LYS A 263 -0.18 7.41 29.90
N HIS A 264 1.05 7.48 29.41
CA HIS A 264 2.21 7.80 30.26
C HIS A 264 2.85 9.16 29.95
N ARG A 265 2.77 9.64 28.71
CA ARG A 265 3.43 10.88 28.28
C ARG A 265 2.65 11.58 27.14
N PRO A 266 1.53 12.24 27.45
CA PRO A 266 0.62 12.81 26.45
C PRO A 266 1.24 13.82 25.49
N VAL A 267 2.31 14.49 25.93
CA VAL A 267 3.15 15.41 25.16
C VAL A 267 4.57 14.87 25.18
N CYS A 268 5.05 14.34 24.05
CA CYS A 268 6.36 13.67 23.97
C CYS A 268 7.21 14.17 22.79
N PRO A 269 8.54 14.27 22.95
CA PRO A 269 9.43 14.62 21.86
C PRO A 269 9.57 13.43 20.89
N VAL A 270 9.51 13.75 19.60
CA VAL A 270 9.67 12.80 18.49
C VAL A 270 10.71 13.37 17.53
N GLN A 271 11.66 12.54 17.13
CA GLN A 271 12.61 12.87 16.07
C GLN A 271 12.07 12.39 14.72
N LEU A 272 11.94 13.31 13.78
CA LEU A 272 11.54 13.06 12.39
C LEU A 272 12.71 12.49 11.56
N PRO A 273 12.45 11.90 10.38
CA PRO A 273 13.50 11.39 9.48
C PRO A 273 14.52 12.45 9.06
N SER A 274 14.10 13.71 8.94
CA SER A 274 14.95 14.88 8.71
C SER A 274 15.95 15.18 9.84
N GLY A 275 15.77 14.58 11.02
CA GLY A 275 16.49 14.91 12.24
C GLY A 275 15.82 16.00 13.09
N THR A 276 14.79 16.68 12.57
CA THR A 276 14.03 17.68 13.32
C THR A 276 13.30 17.06 14.50
N GLU A 277 13.40 17.68 15.67
CA GLU A 277 12.58 17.33 16.83
C GLU A 277 11.26 18.09 16.83
N VAL A 278 10.16 17.37 17.05
CA VAL A 278 8.81 17.91 17.18
C VAL A 278 8.12 17.36 18.43
N TRP A 279 7.12 18.07 18.93
CA TRP A 279 6.24 17.58 19.99
C TRP A 279 5.09 16.78 19.39
N MET A 280 4.86 15.56 19.86
CA MET A 280 3.64 14.80 19.57
C MET A 280 2.64 14.97 20.72
N VAL A 281 1.41 15.35 20.38
CA VAL A 281 0.29 15.51 21.32
C VAL A 281 -0.76 14.44 21.07
N THR A 282 -1.10 13.63 22.07
CA THR A 282 -1.83 12.37 21.85
C THR A 282 -3.25 12.30 22.43
N ARG A 283 -3.62 13.17 23.37
CA ARG A 283 -4.98 13.18 23.95
C ARG A 283 -5.94 14.01 23.09
N LYS A 284 -7.18 13.51 22.91
CA LYS A 284 -8.17 14.11 22.00
C LYS A 284 -8.39 15.61 22.28
N ASN A 285 -8.54 15.99 23.54
CA ASN A 285 -8.81 17.37 23.92
C ASN A 285 -7.63 18.32 23.64
N ASN A 286 -6.38 17.88 23.85
CA ASN A 286 -5.23 18.71 23.51
C ASN A 286 -4.98 18.76 22.01
N ILE A 287 -5.25 17.66 21.29
CA ILE A 287 -5.22 17.67 19.83
C ILE A 287 -6.21 18.72 19.32
N ALA A 288 -7.46 18.71 19.80
CA ALA A 288 -8.46 19.71 19.43
C ALA A 288 -7.97 21.13 19.76
N GLN A 289 -7.43 21.35 20.97
CA GLN A 289 -6.85 22.63 21.37
C GLN A 289 -5.76 23.12 20.39
N VAL A 290 -4.77 22.28 20.07
CA VAL A 290 -3.69 22.61 19.13
C VAL A 290 -4.22 22.95 17.73
N LEU A 291 -5.28 22.28 17.29
CA LEU A 291 -5.87 22.49 15.97
C LEU A 291 -6.72 23.77 15.87
N THR A 292 -7.27 24.26 16.99
CA THR A 292 -8.16 25.44 17.03
C THR A 292 -7.48 26.71 17.53
N ASP A 293 -6.37 26.59 18.27
CA ASP A 293 -5.67 27.73 18.86
C ASP A 293 -4.81 28.44 17.79
N PRO A 294 -5.06 29.74 17.52
CA PRO A 294 -4.40 30.48 16.44
C PRO A 294 -2.89 30.66 16.65
N ARG A 295 -2.37 30.31 17.83
CA ARG A 295 -0.94 30.35 18.14
C ARG A 295 -0.16 29.14 17.59
N PHE A 296 -0.86 28.15 17.02
CA PHE A 296 -0.26 27.06 16.28
C PHE A 296 -0.48 27.26 14.78
N SER A 297 0.49 27.90 14.14
CA SER A 297 0.47 28.25 12.72
C SER A 297 0.66 27.02 11.81
N ARG A 298 0.06 27.07 10.63
CA ARG A 298 0.32 26.14 9.52
C ARG A 298 1.28 26.66 8.47
N ASN A 299 1.77 27.88 8.62
CA ASN A 299 2.76 28.42 7.72
C ASN A 299 4.12 27.76 7.94
N LEU A 300 4.41 26.78 7.08
CA LEU A 300 5.67 26.07 7.05
C LEU A 300 6.61 26.56 5.92
N VAL A 301 6.31 27.66 5.23
CA VAL A 301 7.08 28.07 4.02
C VAL A 301 8.48 28.61 4.37
N HIS A 302 8.78 28.84 5.65
CA HIS A 302 10.08 29.32 6.09
C HIS A 302 11.16 28.22 6.12
N LYS A 303 12.43 28.62 5.94
CA LYS A 303 13.59 27.72 5.80
C LYS A 303 13.74 26.71 6.96
N ASP A 304 13.51 27.16 8.20
CA ASP A 304 13.71 26.34 9.41
C ASP A 304 12.43 25.62 9.87
N ALA A 305 11.42 25.49 9.00
CA ALA A 305 10.16 24.84 9.34
C ALA A 305 10.37 23.35 9.66
N PRO A 306 9.59 22.78 10.60
CA PRO A 306 9.66 21.35 10.88
C PRO A 306 9.17 20.54 9.67
N ARG A 307 10.02 19.65 9.16
CA ARG A 307 9.75 18.83 7.98
C ARG A 307 9.97 17.35 8.25
N TYR A 308 9.23 16.50 7.55
CA TYR A 308 9.51 15.08 7.50
C TYR A 308 10.75 14.80 6.65
N VAL A 309 10.75 15.29 5.40
CA VAL A 309 11.81 15.14 4.40
C VAL A 309 11.78 16.34 3.46
N GLY A 310 12.92 17.01 3.27
CA GLY A 310 13.10 18.01 2.22
C GLY A 310 12.02 19.10 2.14
N GLU A 311 11.89 19.70 0.95
CA GLU A 311 10.84 20.67 0.60
C GLU A 311 9.71 19.99 -0.18
N ASP A 312 8.80 19.34 0.56
CA ASP A 312 7.62 18.66 0.04
C ASP A 312 6.47 19.62 -0.33
N PHE A 313 5.26 19.09 -0.56
CA PHE A 313 4.08 19.90 -0.88
C PHE A 313 3.73 20.94 0.20
N THR A 314 4.21 20.77 1.43
CA THR A 314 4.07 21.73 2.53
C THR A 314 5.06 22.90 2.43
N ALA A 315 5.98 22.90 1.46
CA ALA A 315 6.88 24.01 1.17
C ALA A 315 6.37 24.95 0.07
N VAL A 316 5.32 24.55 -0.66
CA VAL A 316 4.77 25.33 -1.78
C VAL A 316 4.11 26.61 -1.26
N PRO A 317 4.61 27.80 -1.67
CA PRO A 317 4.02 29.08 -1.27
C PRO A 317 2.58 29.25 -1.77
N GLY A 318 1.74 30.00 -1.03
CA GLY A 318 0.35 30.29 -1.41
C GLY A 318 -0.61 29.09 -1.33
N CYS A 319 -0.09 27.88 -1.11
CA CYS A 319 -0.89 26.69 -0.89
C CYS A 319 -1.84 26.89 0.29
N ILE A 320 -3.15 26.70 0.08
CA ILE A 320 -4.19 26.80 1.12
C ILE A 320 -3.84 26.03 2.41
N PHE A 321 -3.12 24.93 2.29
CA PHE A 321 -2.67 24.12 3.42
C PHE A 321 -1.69 24.85 4.37
N ASN A 322 -0.93 25.81 3.84
CA ASN A 322 0.11 26.58 4.53
C ASN A 322 -0.32 28.01 4.92
N LEU A 323 -1.56 28.39 4.64
CA LEU A 323 -2.09 29.69 5.02
C LEU A 323 -2.71 29.61 6.42
N ASP A 324 -2.59 30.68 7.20
CA ASP A 324 -3.39 30.89 8.40
C ASP A 324 -4.53 31.89 8.11
N PRO A 325 -5.59 31.96 8.94
CA PRO A 325 -6.54 33.05 8.85
C PRO A 325 -5.86 34.43 8.98
N PRO A 326 -6.32 35.47 8.25
CA PRO A 326 -7.53 35.50 7.42
C PRO A 326 -7.36 34.95 5.98
N ASP A 327 -6.13 34.82 5.48
CA ASP A 327 -5.87 34.43 4.08
C ASP A 327 -6.38 33.02 3.77
N HIS A 328 -6.15 32.07 4.67
CA HIS A 328 -6.72 30.73 4.57
C HIS A 328 -8.24 30.77 4.40
N THR A 329 -8.92 31.58 5.20
CA THR A 329 -10.40 31.67 5.19
C THR A 329 -10.89 32.19 3.85
N ARG A 330 -10.22 33.20 3.29
CA ARG A 330 -10.52 33.79 1.98
C ARG A 330 -10.34 32.77 0.86
N VAL A 331 -9.18 32.11 0.76
CA VAL A 331 -8.91 31.09 -0.27
C VAL A 331 -9.86 29.90 -0.13
N ARG A 332 -10.08 29.42 1.10
CA ARG A 332 -11.01 28.30 1.36
C ARG A 332 -12.43 28.60 0.92
N HIS A 333 -12.90 29.83 1.11
CA HIS A 333 -14.27 30.23 0.75
C HIS A 333 -14.56 30.00 -0.74
N VAL A 334 -13.58 30.28 -1.61
CA VAL A 334 -13.69 30.12 -3.07
C VAL A 334 -14.07 28.69 -3.48
N ILE A 335 -13.46 27.70 -2.84
CA ILE A 335 -13.60 26.28 -3.23
C ILE A 335 -14.56 25.48 -2.34
N SER A 336 -15.01 26.03 -1.21
CA SER A 336 -15.79 25.27 -0.22
C SER A 336 -17.07 24.67 -0.77
N ARG A 337 -17.77 25.36 -1.69
CA ARG A 337 -19.06 24.90 -2.23
C ARG A 337 -18.97 23.52 -2.89
N PHE A 338 -17.85 23.20 -3.54
CA PHE A 338 -17.64 21.92 -4.24
C PHE A 338 -17.48 20.73 -3.29
N TYR A 339 -17.13 20.97 -2.02
CA TYR A 339 -16.87 19.93 -1.03
C TYR A 339 -17.89 19.90 0.12
N THR A 340 -18.92 20.76 0.08
CA THR A 340 -20.10 20.65 0.95
C THR A 340 -20.85 19.35 0.67
N SER A 341 -21.75 18.91 1.56
CA SER A 341 -22.59 17.72 1.30
C SER A 341 -23.36 17.82 -0.02
N ALA A 342 -23.91 18.99 -0.33
CA ALA A 342 -24.61 19.22 -1.59
C ALA A 342 -23.66 19.14 -2.80
N GLY A 343 -22.47 19.73 -2.71
CA GLY A 343 -21.44 19.66 -3.76
C GLY A 343 -20.95 18.23 -3.99
N ALA A 344 -20.60 17.53 -2.90
CA ALA A 344 -20.16 16.15 -2.90
C ALA A 344 -21.20 15.22 -3.56
N GLU A 345 -22.49 15.42 -3.27
CA GLU A 345 -23.57 14.60 -3.82
C GLU A 345 -23.67 14.70 -5.34
N THR A 346 -23.28 15.83 -5.94
CA THR A 346 -23.29 15.98 -7.42
C THR A 346 -22.30 15.04 -8.11
N TYR A 347 -21.29 14.54 -7.39
CA TYR A 347 -20.30 13.59 -7.92
C TYR A 347 -20.72 12.13 -7.75
N ARG A 348 -21.76 11.82 -6.97
CA ARG A 348 -22.17 10.42 -6.70
C ARG A 348 -22.44 9.61 -7.97
N PRO A 349 -23.22 10.10 -8.97
CA PRO A 349 -23.52 9.31 -10.16
C PRO A 349 -22.26 8.89 -10.94
N MET A 350 -21.25 9.77 -10.97
CA MET A 350 -19.96 9.47 -11.60
C MET A 350 -19.21 8.39 -10.83
N VAL A 351 -19.16 8.47 -9.50
CA VAL A 351 -18.51 7.44 -8.66
C VAL A 351 -19.21 6.09 -8.83
N GLU A 352 -20.54 6.06 -8.85
CA GLU A 352 -21.34 4.85 -9.09
C GLU A 352 -21.02 4.21 -10.45
N GLN A 353 -20.98 5.03 -11.51
CA GLN A 353 -20.66 4.55 -12.86
C GLN A 353 -19.26 3.96 -12.96
N HIS A 354 -18.25 4.64 -12.40
CA HIS A 354 -16.88 4.11 -12.40
C HIS A 354 -16.75 2.87 -11.53
N ALA A 355 -17.43 2.83 -10.38
CA ALA A 355 -17.45 1.66 -9.53
C ALA A 355 -18.05 0.45 -10.25
N ALA A 356 -19.22 0.60 -10.87
CA ALA A 356 -19.88 -0.48 -11.64
C ALA A 356 -18.95 -1.02 -12.72
N ARG A 357 -18.39 -0.16 -13.58
CA ARG A 357 -17.47 -0.58 -14.66
C ARG A 357 -16.24 -1.34 -14.15
N LEU A 358 -15.66 -0.91 -13.02
CA LEU A 358 -14.51 -1.60 -12.43
C LEU A 358 -14.89 -2.96 -11.85
N LEU A 359 -16.08 -3.06 -11.23
CA LEU A 359 -16.59 -4.31 -10.66
C LEU A 359 -17.02 -5.30 -11.74
N ASP A 360 -17.62 -4.83 -12.84
CA ASP A 360 -17.94 -5.65 -14.02
C ASP A 360 -16.66 -6.25 -14.62
N ALA A 361 -15.63 -5.42 -14.84
CA ALA A 361 -14.33 -5.89 -15.34
C ALA A 361 -13.66 -6.88 -14.37
N MET A 362 -13.83 -6.69 -13.06
CA MET A 362 -13.34 -7.64 -12.05
C MET A 362 -14.11 -8.97 -12.08
N ALA A 363 -15.43 -8.94 -12.32
CA ALA A 363 -16.28 -10.12 -12.40
C ALA A 363 -15.96 -11.00 -13.62
N GLU A 364 -15.59 -10.38 -14.74
CA GLU A 364 -15.13 -11.06 -15.97
C GLU A 364 -13.66 -11.54 -15.87
N GLY A 365 -12.93 -11.05 -14.88
CA GLY A 365 -11.52 -11.33 -14.65
C GLY A 365 -11.24 -12.63 -13.88
N PRO A 366 -9.98 -12.83 -13.47
CA PRO A 366 -9.60 -13.98 -12.66
C PRO A 366 -10.27 -13.92 -11.27
N ASN A 367 -10.66 -15.09 -10.75
CA ASN A 367 -11.11 -15.28 -9.38
C ASN A 367 -10.27 -16.41 -8.74
N PRO A 368 -9.43 -16.14 -7.73
CA PRO A 368 -9.30 -14.90 -6.94
C PRO A 368 -8.78 -13.67 -7.71
N ALA A 369 -8.96 -12.46 -7.16
CA ALA A 369 -8.45 -11.20 -7.71
C ALA A 369 -7.78 -10.36 -6.62
N ASP A 370 -6.97 -9.37 -7.01
CA ASP A 370 -6.48 -8.32 -6.11
C ASP A 370 -7.34 -7.05 -6.24
N LEU A 371 -8.02 -6.64 -5.16
CA LEU A 371 -8.86 -5.44 -5.18
C LEU A 371 -8.06 -4.15 -5.35
N VAL A 372 -6.76 -4.11 -5.02
CA VAL A 372 -6.00 -2.87 -5.09
C VAL A 372 -5.93 -2.33 -6.52
N PRO A 373 -5.37 -3.07 -7.49
CA PRO A 373 -5.38 -2.66 -8.88
C PRO A 373 -6.76 -2.74 -9.54
N ALA A 374 -7.66 -3.63 -9.08
CA ALA A 374 -8.97 -3.82 -9.71
C ALA A 374 -10.00 -2.74 -9.34
N TYR A 375 -9.93 -2.18 -8.13
CA TYR A 375 -10.98 -1.31 -7.60
C TYR A 375 -10.47 -0.17 -6.71
N ILE A 376 -9.63 -0.47 -5.71
CA ILE A 376 -9.26 0.47 -4.64
C ILE A 376 -8.37 1.62 -5.15
N ALA A 377 -7.41 1.36 -6.02
CA ALA A 377 -6.56 2.39 -6.61
C ALA A 377 -7.24 3.15 -7.78
N PRO A 378 -7.91 2.50 -8.76
CA PRO A 378 -8.47 3.21 -9.91
C PRO A 378 -9.69 4.08 -9.58
N LEU A 379 -10.52 3.70 -8.59
CA LEU A 379 -11.76 4.44 -8.31
C LEU A 379 -11.50 5.85 -7.70
N PRO A 380 -10.63 6.04 -6.69
CA PRO A 380 -10.22 7.37 -6.22
C PRO A 380 -9.62 8.24 -7.31
N LEU A 381 -8.80 7.66 -8.19
CA LEU A 381 -8.16 8.40 -9.28
C LEU A 381 -9.20 8.94 -10.27
N ALA A 382 -10.18 8.11 -10.63
CA ALA A 382 -11.31 8.53 -11.47
C ALA A 382 -12.15 9.63 -10.79
N ALA A 383 -12.42 9.48 -9.49
CA ALA A 383 -13.16 10.49 -8.74
C ALA A 383 -12.42 11.84 -8.71
N SER A 384 -11.11 11.84 -8.42
CA SER A 384 -10.28 13.04 -8.42
C SER A 384 -10.21 13.69 -9.80
N SER A 385 -10.02 12.91 -10.85
CA SER A 385 -9.99 13.38 -12.24
C SER A 385 -11.29 14.08 -12.63
N ALA A 386 -12.44 13.50 -12.29
CA ALA A 386 -13.73 14.09 -12.59
C ALA A 386 -14.03 15.36 -11.78
N ILE A 387 -13.66 15.40 -10.49
CA ILE A 387 -13.87 16.57 -9.62
C ILE A 387 -13.03 17.76 -10.09
N LEU A 388 -11.75 17.51 -10.41
CA LEU A 388 -10.83 18.54 -10.90
C LEU A 388 -11.03 18.83 -12.39
N ARG A 389 -11.81 18.00 -13.08
CA ARG A 389 -12.10 18.07 -14.53
C ARG A 389 -10.84 17.98 -15.38
N ILE A 390 -9.93 17.09 -15.01
CA ILE A 390 -8.64 16.85 -15.68
C ILE A 390 -8.69 15.45 -16.29
N PRO A 391 -8.26 15.24 -17.54
CA PRO A 391 -8.15 13.90 -18.14
C PRO A 391 -7.40 12.92 -17.22
N ILE A 392 -7.96 11.71 -17.04
CA ILE A 392 -7.41 10.73 -16.09
C ILE A 392 -5.98 10.33 -16.44
N GLU A 393 -5.64 10.32 -17.73
CA GLU A 393 -4.31 10.00 -18.25
C GLU A 393 -3.26 11.00 -17.79
N GLN A 394 -3.60 12.29 -17.70
CA GLN A 394 -2.70 13.34 -17.22
C GLN A 394 -2.41 13.16 -15.73
N VAL A 395 -3.44 12.88 -14.92
CA VAL A 395 -3.28 12.62 -13.48
C VAL A 395 -2.47 11.33 -13.26
N GLN A 396 -2.73 10.29 -14.05
CA GLN A 396 -2.02 9.02 -13.98
C GLN A 396 -0.53 9.17 -14.35
N ALA A 397 -0.20 9.98 -15.35
CA ALA A 397 1.18 10.26 -15.76
C ALA A 397 2.01 10.90 -14.63
N HIS A 398 1.36 11.73 -13.80
CA HIS A 398 2.00 12.45 -12.69
C HIS A 398 1.88 11.76 -11.33
N ARG A 399 1.18 10.61 -11.25
CA ARG A 399 0.94 9.88 -9.99
C ARG A 399 2.22 9.60 -9.19
N ARG A 400 3.33 9.28 -9.87
CA ARG A 400 4.63 9.03 -9.21
C ARG A 400 5.18 10.26 -8.50
N CYS A 401 4.94 11.46 -9.05
CA CYS A 401 5.36 12.72 -8.43
C CYS A 401 4.52 13.01 -7.18
N PHE A 402 3.21 12.81 -7.24
CA PHE A 402 2.33 12.97 -6.06
C PHE A 402 2.69 11.98 -4.93
N HIS A 403 3.00 10.73 -5.30
CA HIS A 403 3.44 9.70 -4.36
C HIS A 403 4.78 10.09 -3.71
N ALA A 404 5.75 10.58 -4.48
CA ALA A 404 7.04 11.02 -3.93
C ALA A 404 6.90 12.18 -2.94
N GLN A 405 6.00 13.15 -3.19
CA GLN A 405 5.74 14.25 -2.26
C GLN A 405 5.07 13.82 -0.96
N THR A 406 4.44 12.65 -0.94
CA THR A 406 3.73 12.12 0.23
C THR A 406 4.45 10.91 0.87
N ASN A 407 5.70 10.66 0.47
CA ASN A 407 6.52 9.55 0.92
C ASN A 407 7.60 10.02 1.92
N PRO A 408 7.42 9.86 3.24
CA PRO A 408 8.45 10.17 4.25
C PRO A 408 9.76 9.36 4.16
N ALA A 409 9.85 8.34 3.31
CA ALA A 409 11.07 7.59 3.04
C ALA A 409 11.79 8.02 1.74
N ALA A 410 11.22 8.97 0.97
CA ALA A 410 11.88 9.52 -0.21
C ALA A 410 13.16 10.31 0.16
N SER A 411 14.09 10.46 -0.78
CA SER A 411 15.24 11.34 -0.60
C SER A 411 14.84 12.81 -0.82
N PRO A 412 15.55 13.78 -0.21
CA PRO A 412 15.31 15.21 -0.46
C PRO A 412 15.34 15.58 -1.95
N GLU A 413 16.22 14.95 -2.73
CA GLU A 413 16.36 15.18 -4.18
C GLU A 413 15.14 14.65 -4.94
N GLN A 414 14.62 13.48 -4.56
CA GLN A 414 13.40 12.91 -5.16
C GLN A 414 12.19 13.82 -4.88
N VAL A 415 12.07 14.30 -3.64
CA VAL A 415 11.00 15.22 -3.24
C VAL A 415 11.11 16.54 -4.02
N ALA A 416 12.31 17.13 -4.13
CA ALA A 416 12.52 18.37 -4.87
C ALA A 416 12.19 18.22 -6.37
N ALA A 417 12.62 17.11 -7.00
CA ALA A 417 12.30 16.81 -8.39
C ALA A 417 10.78 16.64 -8.60
N ALA A 418 10.10 15.95 -7.68
CA ALA A 418 8.65 15.79 -7.69
C ALA A 418 7.94 17.14 -7.52
N THR A 419 8.37 17.98 -6.58
CA THR A 419 7.80 19.33 -6.38
C THR A 419 7.94 20.21 -7.60
N LYS A 420 9.07 20.15 -8.29
CA LYS A 420 9.25 20.86 -9.56
C LYS A 420 8.25 20.35 -10.62
N ALA A 421 8.17 19.04 -10.83
CA ALA A 421 7.27 18.45 -11.82
C ALA A 421 5.79 18.75 -11.53
N VAL A 422 5.37 18.71 -10.26
CA VAL A 422 4.00 19.06 -9.85
C VAL A 422 3.72 20.54 -10.12
N THR A 423 4.69 21.43 -9.92
CA THR A 423 4.54 22.87 -10.20
C THR A 423 4.40 23.14 -11.70
N GLU A 424 5.20 22.47 -12.52
CA GLU A 424 5.11 22.53 -13.99
C GLU A 424 3.74 22.03 -14.47
N PHE A 425 3.33 20.85 -14.03
CA PHE A 425 2.01 20.29 -14.36
C PHE A 425 0.85 21.19 -13.87
N THR A 426 0.98 21.81 -12.70
CA THR A 426 -0.02 22.76 -12.20
C THR A 426 -0.19 23.95 -13.14
N SER A 427 0.92 24.48 -13.67
CA SER A 427 0.90 25.58 -14.63
C SER A 427 0.21 25.16 -15.93
N GLU A 428 0.54 23.98 -16.45
CA GLU A 428 -0.09 23.41 -17.66
C GLU A 428 -1.61 23.25 -17.50
N VAL A 429 -2.06 22.69 -16.37
CA VAL A 429 -3.48 22.53 -16.06
C VAL A 429 -4.19 23.88 -16.01
N ILE A 430 -3.60 24.90 -15.38
CA ILE A 430 -4.18 26.24 -15.31
C ILE A 430 -4.27 26.86 -16.72
N GLU A 431 -3.24 26.74 -17.55
CA GLU A 431 -3.23 27.23 -18.92
C GLU A 431 -4.26 26.54 -19.82
N GLU A 432 -4.41 25.21 -19.69
CA GLU A 432 -5.45 24.44 -20.37
C GLU A 432 -6.85 24.94 -19.97
N LYS A 433 -7.09 25.10 -18.66
CA LYS A 433 -8.36 25.60 -18.15
C LYS A 433 -8.67 27.03 -18.59
N LEU A 434 -7.68 27.90 -18.64
CA LEU A 434 -7.83 29.26 -19.17
C LEU A 434 -8.27 29.24 -20.64
N ARG A 435 -7.72 28.34 -21.46
CA ARG A 435 -8.13 28.17 -22.86
C ARG A 435 -9.58 27.69 -22.98
N GLU A 436 -9.99 26.73 -22.15
CA GLU A 436 -11.37 26.19 -22.13
C GLU A 436 -12.42 27.23 -21.70
N THR A 437 -12.06 28.12 -20.75
CA THR A 437 -13.01 29.05 -20.11
C THR A 437 -13.42 30.23 -21.01
N THR A 438 -12.81 30.38 -22.20
CA THR A 438 -13.15 31.44 -23.16
C THR A 438 -14.56 31.35 -23.76
N ASN A 439 -15.31 30.26 -23.51
CA ASN A 439 -16.57 29.96 -24.22
C ASN A 439 -17.87 29.91 -23.37
N ALA A 440 -17.87 30.01 -22.04
CA ALA A 440 -19.12 30.18 -21.27
C ALA A 440 -18.90 30.58 -19.79
N ASP A 441 -19.86 31.35 -19.28
CA ASP A 441 -19.98 31.84 -17.91
C ASP A 441 -20.57 30.75 -16.98
N THR A 442 -19.73 30.09 -16.18
CA THR A 442 -20.01 29.49 -14.85
C THR A 442 -18.78 28.71 -14.38
N ALA A 443 -18.31 28.94 -13.14
CA ALA A 443 -17.28 28.08 -12.54
C ALA A 443 -17.83 26.67 -12.29
N GLN A 444 -17.53 25.77 -13.21
CA GLN A 444 -18.00 24.38 -13.23
C GLN A 444 -17.17 23.43 -12.35
N GLY A 445 -16.01 23.86 -11.86
CA GLY A 445 -15.13 23.08 -10.98
C GLY A 445 -14.28 23.96 -10.03
N PRO A 446 -13.56 23.33 -9.08
CA PRO A 446 -12.77 24.05 -8.09
C PRO A 446 -11.58 24.82 -8.70
N ILE A 447 -10.97 24.32 -9.78
CA ILE A 447 -9.84 25.00 -10.44
C ILE A 447 -10.33 26.25 -11.17
N GLU A 448 -11.43 26.16 -11.91
CA GLU A 448 -12.04 27.30 -12.60
C GLU A 448 -12.51 28.37 -11.61
N ALA A 449 -13.02 27.96 -10.43
CA ALA A 449 -13.37 28.91 -9.37
C ALA A 449 -12.15 29.67 -8.83
N LEU A 450 -11.00 28.99 -8.67
CA LEU A 450 -9.76 29.64 -8.27
C LEU A 450 -9.25 30.61 -9.35
N ILE A 451 -9.31 30.21 -10.62
CA ILE A 451 -8.95 31.08 -11.76
C ILE A 451 -9.82 32.35 -11.78
N GLN A 452 -11.14 32.21 -11.60
CA GLN A 452 -12.05 33.35 -11.53
C GLN A 452 -11.77 34.25 -10.32
N ALA A 453 -11.53 33.66 -9.15
CA ALA A 453 -11.17 34.41 -7.95
C ALA A 453 -9.87 35.19 -8.13
N ARG A 454 -8.89 34.61 -8.83
CA ARG A 454 -7.65 35.30 -9.19
C ARG A 454 -7.90 36.47 -10.14
N ALA A 455 -8.71 36.28 -11.18
CA ALA A 455 -9.05 37.33 -12.14
C ALA A 455 -9.84 38.49 -11.51
N ALA A 456 -10.60 38.22 -10.44
CA ALA A 456 -11.30 39.21 -9.63
C ALA A 456 -10.45 39.81 -8.49
N ASP A 457 -9.13 39.55 -8.48
CA ASP A 457 -8.17 39.98 -7.45
C ASP A 457 -8.56 39.57 -6.00
N LEU A 458 -9.35 38.50 -5.84
CA LEU A 458 -9.71 37.93 -4.53
C LEU A 458 -8.63 37.02 -3.97
N ILE A 459 -7.81 36.41 -4.82
CA ILE A 459 -6.65 35.62 -4.44
C ILE A 459 -5.44 36.02 -5.28
N SER A 460 -4.23 35.84 -4.75
CA SER A 460 -3.00 36.10 -5.48
C SER A 460 -2.66 34.97 -6.48
N GLU A 461 -1.76 35.25 -7.42
CA GLU A 461 -1.27 34.23 -8.35
C GLU A 461 -0.63 33.05 -7.61
N GLN A 462 0.14 33.34 -6.57
CA GLN A 462 0.79 32.33 -5.75
C GLN A 462 -0.24 31.45 -5.02
N GLU A 463 -1.36 32.03 -4.59
CA GLU A 463 -2.46 31.28 -3.96
C GLU A 463 -3.22 30.39 -4.94
N LEU A 464 -3.43 30.86 -6.17
CA LEU A 464 -3.97 30.05 -7.27
C LEU A 464 -3.08 28.83 -7.52
N GLN A 465 -1.80 29.08 -7.84
CA GLN A 465 -0.83 28.02 -8.16
C GLN A 465 -0.68 27.02 -7.00
N GLY A 466 -0.41 27.51 -5.79
CA GLY A 466 -0.21 26.66 -4.63
C GLY A 466 -1.44 25.84 -4.26
N THR A 467 -2.65 26.40 -4.40
CA THR A 467 -3.89 25.70 -4.06
C THR A 467 -4.25 24.66 -5.13
N VAL A 468 -4.04 24.94 -6.42
CA VAL A 468 -4.25 23.94 -7.47
C VAL A 468 -3.25 22.78 -7.31
N ALA A 469 -1.97 23.07 -7.06
CA ALA A 469 -0.96 22.05 -6.78
C ALA A 469 -1.38 21.15 -5.60
N TYR A 470 -1.90 21.75 -4.52
CA TYR A 470 -2.43 20.99 -3.39
C TYR A 470 -3.56 20.05 -3.79
N LEU A 471 -4.57 20.54 -4.51
CA LEU A 471 -5.71 19.75 -4.95
C LEU A 471 -5.29 18.56 -5.83
N LEU A 472 -4.27 18.72 -6.67
CA LEU A 472 -3.72 17.64 -7.49
C LEU A 472 -3.07 16.53 -6.63
N VAL A 473 -2.27 16.92 -5.64
CA VAL A 473 -1.51 15.98 -4.80
C VAL A 473 -2.42 15.21 -3.85
N ILE A 474 -3.39 15.88 -3.23
CA ILE A 474 -4.27 15.30 -2.20
C ILE A 474 -5.62 14.82 -2.73
N GLY A 475 -5.87 14.88 -4.05
CA GLY A 475 -7.17 14.54 -4.63
C GLY A 475 -7.52 13.05 -4.62
N SER A 476 -6.52 12.17 -4.73
CA SER A 476 -6.70 10.71 -4.89
C SER A 476 -6.24 9.89 -3.68
N GLU A 477 -4.96 10.00 -3.29
CA GLU A 477 -4.33 9.13 -2.28
C GLU A 477 -5.08 9.06 -0.93
N PRO A 478 -5.65 10.17 -0.39
CA PRO A 478 -6.39 10.11 0.87
C PRO A 478 -7.67 9.26 0.84
N LEU A 479 -8.18 8.89 -0.34
CA LEU A 479 -9.34 8.00 -0.49
C LEU A 479 -8.94 6.53 -0.69
N VAL A 480 -7.74 6.27 -1.21
CA VAL A 480 -7.21 4.91 -1.46
C VAL A 480 -7.09 4.14 -0.14
N SER A 481 -6.44 4.75 0.86
CA SER A 481 -6.21 4.13 2.16
C SER A 481 -7.50 3.75 2.90
N PRO A 482 -8.48 4.66 3.15
CA PRO A 482 -9.73 4.28 3.82
C PRO A 482 -10.55 3.28 3.01
N LEU A 483 -10.56 3.37 1.68
CA LEU A 483 -11.25 2.39 0.84
C LEU A 483 -10.65 0.99 1.06
N GLY A 484 -9.33 0.84 0.94
CA GLY A 484 -8.65 -0.44 1.10
C GLY A 484 -8.67 -1.01 2.53
N THR A 485 -8.30 -0.19 3.53
CA THR A 485 -8.29 -0.62 4.95
C THR A 485 -9.69 -0.93 5.46
N GLY A 486 -10.69 -0.15 5.03
CA GLY A 486 -12.09 -0.39 5.35
C GLY A 486 -12.61 -1.70 4.78
N ILE A 487 -12.38 -1.97 3.49
CA ILE A 487 -12.75 -3.25 2.86
C ILE A 487 -12.09 -4.41 3.60
N ALA A 488 -10.77 -4.37 3.78
CA ALA A 488 -10.04 -5.42 4.50
C ALA A 488 -10.62 -5.68 5.90
N THR A 489 -10.98 -4.62 6.62
CA THR A 489 -11.52 -4.72 7.98
C THR A 489 -12.94 -5.26 8.02
N LEU A 490 -13.79 -4.86 7.08
CA LEU A 490 -15.14 -5.41 6.94
C LEU A 490 -15.10 -6.91 6.58
N LEU A 491 -14.17 -7.32 5.70
CA LEU A 491 -13.98 -8.73 5.35
C LEU A 491 -13.54 -9.58 6.55
N VAL A 492 -12.73 -9.02 7.46
CA VAL A 492 -12.33 -9.66 8.72
C VAL A 492 -13.47 -9.70 9.73
N ASN A 493 -14.29 -8.64 9.78
CA ASN A 493 -15.45 -8.54 10.69
C ASN A 493 -16.73 -8.98 10.00
N ARG A 494 -16.75 -10.24 9.53
CA ARG A 494 -17.78 -10.75 8.61
C ARG A 494 -19.21 -10.63 9.13
N ASP A 495 -19.43 -10.79 10.44
CA ASP A 495 -20.76 -10.63 11.04
C ASP A 495 -21.31 -9.20 10.86
N GLN A 496 -20.44 -8.19 11.04
CA GLN A 496 -20.80 -6.78 10.86
C GLN A 496 -20.97 -6.43 9.37
N LEU A 497 -20.13 -7.01 8.50
CA LEU A 497 -20.30 -6.87 7.05
C LEU A 497 -21.64 -7.49 6.57
N ASN A 498 -21.97 -8.70 7.04
CA ASN A 498 -23.24 -9.35 6.71
C ASN A 498 -24.44 -8.51 7.22
N ALA A 499 -24.31 -7.85 8.38
CA ALA A 499 -25.32 -6.92 8.85
C ALA A 499 -25.52 -5.75 7.86
N CYS A 500 -24.45 -5.13 7.35
CA CYS A 500 -24.55 -4.08 6.34
C CYS A 500 -25.12 -4.56 4.98
N ILE A 501 -24.81 -5.80 4.59
CA ILE A 501 -25.36 -6.39 3.36
C ILE A 501 -26.87 -6.62 3.51
N ASN A 502 -27.31 -7.14 4.66
CA ASN A 502 -28.72 -7.42 4.93
C ASN A 502 -29.54 -6.16 5.23
N ASP A 503 -28.92 -5.13 5.81
CA ASP A 503 -29.52 -3.83 6.11
C ASP A 503 -28.62 -2.71 5.57
N PRO A 504 -28.86 -2.24 4.33
CA PRO A 504 -28.07 -1.16 3.73
C PRO A 504 -28.10 0.16 4.50
N THR A 505 -29.02 0.36 5.44
CA THR A 505 -29.06 1.57 6.28
C THR A 505 -27.90 1.64 7.29
N LEU A 506 -27.15 0.54 7.47
CA LEU A 506 -25.97 0.47 8.32
C LEU A 506 -24.68 0.97 7.64
N TRP A 507 -24.65 1.10 6.31
CA TRP A 507 -23.45 1.53 5.59
C TRP A 507 -22.91 2.90 6.04
N PRO A 508 -23.73 3.95 6.29
CA PRO A 508 -23.22 5.20 6.84
C PRO A 508 -22.48 5.00 8.17
N LYS A 509 -22.98 4.12 9.05
CA LYS A 509 -22.32 3.83 10.33
C LYS A 509 -21.03 3.03 10.15
N ALA A 510 -21.00 2.11 9.18
CA ALA A 510 -19.79 1.39 8.83
C ALA A 510 -18.69 2.33 8.30
N VAL A 511 -19.07 3.32 7.47
CA VAL A 511 -18.15 4.36 6.99
C VAL A 511 -17.58 5.17 8.15
N GLU A 512 -18.42 5.63 9.09
CA GLU A 512 -17.93 6.32 10.29
C GLU A 512 -16.99 5.44 11.10
N GLU A 513 -17.34 4.18 11.36
CA GLU A 513 -16.45 3.32 12.17
C GLU A 513 -15.13 3.04 11.45
N VAL A 514 -15.11 2.84 10.13
CA VAL A 514 -13.86 2.71 9.36
C VAL A 514 -13.00 3.97 9.49
N LEU A 515 -13.58 5.14 9.27
CA LEU A 515 -12.86 6.42 9.33
C LEU A 515 -12.33 6.73 10.73
N ARG A 516 -13.02 6.28 11.78
CA ARG A 516 -12.57 6.38 13.17
C ARG A 516 -11.45 5.38 13.48
N TYR A 517 -11.66 4.12 13.07
CA TYR A 517 -10.82 2.99 13.46
C TYR A 517 -9.47 3.02 12.74
N HIS A 518 -9.44 3.47 11.49
CA HIS A 518 -8.24 3.53 10.67
C HIS A 518 -7.65 4.92 10.55
N HIS A 519 -6.36 4.89 10.23
CA HIS A 519 -5.56 6.03 9.89
C HIS A 519 -5.82 6.54 8.47
N ASN A 520 -6.09 7.84 8.28
CA ASN A 520 -6.37 8.42 6.95
C ASN A 520 -5.56 9.70 6.60
N GLY A 521 -4.45 10.02 7.31
CA GLY A 521 -3.69 11.27 7.06
C GLY A 521 -2.32 11.47 7.78
N GLY A 522 -1.33 10.61 7.53
CA GLY A 522 -0.05 10.50 8.28
C GLY A 522 -0.15 10.02 9.74
N VAL A 523 0.51 8.92 10.13
CA VAL A 523 0.40 8.32 11.49
C VAL A 523 0.65 9.34 12.61
N LEU A 524 1.59 10.26 12.38
CA LEU A 524 1.95 11.34 13.31
C LEU A 524 1.22 12.66 12.99
N GLY A 525 0.65 12.80 11.79
CA GLY A 525 0.04 14.05 11.29
C GLY A 525 1.09 15.10 10.85
N LEU A 526 0.65 16.12 10.13
CA LEU A 526 1.55 17.17 9.64
C LEU A 526 1.79 18.25 10.73
N PRO A 527 3.01 18.79 10.86
CA PRO A 527 3.35 19.70 11.94
C PRO A 527 2.59 21.03 11.86
N ARG A 528 2.48 21.68 13.01
CA ARG A 528 2.19 23.11 13.21
C ARG A 528 3.37 23.74 13.93
N VAL A 529 3.54 25.05 13.80
CA VAL A 529 4.61 25.79 14.49
C VAL A 529 3.99 26.68 15.57
N ALA A 530 4.52 26.59 16.79
CA ALA A 530 4.13 27.51 17.86
C ALA A 530 4.65 28.93 17.56
N THR A 531 3.78 29.93 17.54
CA THR A 531 4.15 31.32 17.27
C THR A 531 4.60 32.07 18.53
N GLU A 532 4.31 31.51 19.71
CA GLU A 532 4.75 31.95 21.03
C GLU A 532 4.98 30.75 21.97
N ASP A 533 5.47 30.99 23.19
CA ASP A 533 5.65 29.93 24.19
C ASP A 533 4.28 29.49 24.76
N ILE A 534 3.95 28.20 24.64
CA ILE A 534 2.65 27.64 25.04
C ILE A 534 2.87 26.44 25.96
N THR A 535 2.20 26.41 27.11
CA THR A 535 2.28 25.28 28.04
C THR A 535 1.10 24.32 27.85
N LEU A 536 1.40 23.04 27.57
CA LEU A 536 0.45 21.94 27.48
C LEU A 536 0.92 20.79 28.36
N HIS A 537 0.09 20.29 29.27
CA HIS A 537 0.44 19.17 30.17
C HIS A 537 1.79 19.34 30.90
N ASN A 538 2.04 20.52 31.47
CA ASN A 538 3.30 20.88 32.16
C ASN A 538 4.55 20.83 31.26
N VAL A 539 4.38 20.76 29.95
CA VAL A 539 5.45 20.90 28.95
C VAL A 539 5.31 22.25 28.27
N THR A 540 6.36 23.07 28.30
CA THR A 540 6.40 24.33 27.56
C THR A 540 6.92 24.08 26.15
N ILE A 541 6.04 24.22 25.17
CA ILE A 541 6.36 24.27 23.74
C ILE A 541 6.84 25.68 23.44
N ARG A 542 8.09 25.82 23.03
CA ARG A 542 8.71 27.12 22.74
C ARG A 542 8.30 27.64 21.38
N ARG A 543 8.30 28.97 21.24
CA ARG A 543 8.17 29.63 19.93
C ARG A 543 9.11 29.01 18.91
N GLY A 544 8.59 28.71 17.72
CA GLY A 544 9.30 28.08 16.61
C GLY A 544 9.34 26.55 16.65
N GLN A 545 8.95 25.90 17.75
CA GLN A 545 8.94 24.44 17.82
C GLN A 545 7.74 23.84 17.07
N GLY A 546 7.99 22.70 16.42
CA GLY A 546 6.97 21.94 15.71
C GLY A 546 6.11 21.09 16.64
N VAL A 547 4.82 20.98 16.31
CA VAL A 547 3.83 20.17 17.04
C VAL A 547 3.04 19.32 16.05
N CYS A 548 3.07 18.00 16.24
CA CYS A 548 2.32 17.02 15.49
C CYS A 548 1.13 16.48 16.30
N THR A 549 0.02 16.26 15.62
CA THR A 549 -1.27 15.87 16.21
C THR A 549 -1.79 14.60 15.51
N PRO A 550 -1.39 13.40 15.96
CA PRO A 550 -1.88 12.14 15.40
C PRO A 550 -3.39 12.00 15.63
N MET A 551 -4.20 12.28 14.61
CA MET A 551 -5.67 12.22 14.71
C MET A 551 -6.17 10.83 15.11
N LEU A 552 -5.47 9.80 14.67
CA LEU A 552 -5.74 8.42 15.05
C LEU A 552 -5.62 8.17 16.56
N SER A 553 -4.79 8.95 17.25
CA SER A 553 -4.72 8.93 18.71
C SER A 553 -6.00 9.51 19.35
N ALA A 554 -6.58 10.55 18.74
CA ALA A 554 -7.83 11.15 19.19
C ALA A 554 -9.02 10.21 18.98
N THR A 555 -9.09 9.53 17.84
CA THR A 555 -10.19 8.59 17.51
C THR A 555 -10.11 7.26 18.25
N TRP A 556 -9.01 7.01 18.97
CA TRP A 556 -8.76 5.87 19.84
C TRP A 556 -8.60 6.25 21.32
N ASP A 557 -8.97 7.46 21.71
CA ASP A 557 -8.89 7.92 23.09
C ASP A 557 -9.97 7.24 23.95
N PRO A 558 -9.61 6.40 24.94
CA PRO A 558 -10.59 5.66 25.75
C PRO A 558 -11.48 6.56 26.63
N GLU A 559 -11.10 7.84 26.84
CA GLU A 559 -11.96 8.81 27.52
C GLU A 559 -13.19 9.22 26.68
N HIS A 560 -13.13 9.01 25.37
CA HIS A 560 -14.18 9.43 24.43
C HIS A 560 -14.79 8.26 23.65
N TYR A 561 -14.06 7.15 23.52
CA TYR A 561 -14.47 5.98 22.76
C TYR A 561 -14.38 4.75 23.66
N GLN A 562 -15.51 4.17 24.06
CA GLN A 562 -15.53 2.92 24.83
C GLN A 562 -14.95 1.77 24.00
N ASN A 563 -13.99 1.02 24.55
CA ASN A 563 -13.31 -0.07 23.83
C ASN A 563 -12.83 0.37 22.42
N PRO A 564 -11.93 1.37 22.33
CA PRO A 564 -11.58 1.99 21.05
C PRO A 564 -10.92 1.02 20.07
N ALA A 565 -10.27 -0.02 20.61
CA ALA A 565 -9.61 -1.09 19.88
C ALA A 565 -10.55 -2.15 19.28
N LYS A 566 -11.86 -2.10 19.57
CA LYS A 566 -12.84 -2.97 18.92
C LYS A 566 -13.50 -2.24 17.77
N PHE A 567 -13.43 -2.81 16.57
CA PHE A 567 -14.23 -2.36 15.43
C PHE A 567 -15.72 -2.67 15.69
N ASN A 568 -16.56 -1.64 15.62
CA ASN A 568 -18.00 -1.74 15.90
C ASN A 568 -18.82 -0.73 15.08
N ILE A 569 -19.52 -1.20 14.05
CA ILE A 569 -20.41 -0.39 13.21
C ILE A 569 -21.64 0.15 13.94
N HIS A 570 -21.95 -0.33 15.15
CA HIS A 570 -23.08 0.14 15.96
C HIS A 570 -22.66 1.15 17.03
N ARG A 571 -21.44 1.67 16.96
CA ARG A 571 -20.94 2.68 17.89
C ARG A 571 -21.78 3.97 17.80
N GLY A 572 -22.08 4.57 18.95
CA GLY A 572 -22.86 5.82 19.04
C GLY A 572 -22.07 7.11 18.78
N THR A 573 -20.78 7.01 18.46
CA THR A 573 -19.87 8.15 18.20
C THR A 573 -19.37 8.12 16.76
N ASP A 574 -19.12 9.28 16.17
CA ASP A 574 -18.68 9.42 14.79
C ASP A 574 -17.14 9.53 14.61
N ALA A 575 -16.73 9.69 13.35
CA ALA A 575 -15.34 9.91 12.95
C ALA A 575 -14.98 11.38 12.72
N THR A 576 -15.73 12.35 13.24
CA THR A 576 -15.45 13.77 12.98
C THR A 576 -14.03 14.15 13.39
N ALA A 577 -13.53 13.59 14.50
CA ALA A 577 -12.16 13.80 14.95
C ALA A 577 -11.09 13.22 14.00
N ALA A 578 -11.42 12.30 13.07
CA ALA A 578 -10.46 11.83 12.07
C ALA A 578 -10.09 12.94 11.06
N PHE A 579 -10.94 13.95 10.91
CA PHE A 579 -10.81 15.02 9.92
C PHE A 579 -10.19 16.32 10.47
N GLY A 580 -9.66 16.29 11.69
CA GLY A 580 -9.08 17.46 12.35
C GLY A 580 -10.12 18.32 13.07
N ALA A 581 -9.76 19.59 13.28
CA ALA A 581 -10.61 20.62 13.89
C ALA A 581 -10.10 22.01 13.47
N GLY A 582 -10.86 23.05 13.79
CA GLY A 582 -10.46 24.44 13.56
C GLY A 582 -10.47 24.85 12.08
N PRO A 583 -9.75 25.93 11.70
CA PRO A 583 -9.75 26.45 10.33
C PRO A 583 -9.39 25.39 9.28
N HIS A 584 -8.44 24.51 9.62
CA HIS A 584 -7.97 23.44 8.72
C HIS A 584 -8.73 22.12 8.86
N PHE A 585 -9.95 22.13 9.41
CA PHE A 585 -10.83 20.96 9.34
C PHE A 585 -10.98 20.50 7.88
N CYS A 586 -10.90 19.18 7.65
CA CYS A 586 -10.80 18.63 6.31
C CYS A 586 -11.88 19.16 5.37
N LEU A 587 -11.46 19.73 4.24
CA LEU A 587 -12.36 20.23 3.22
C LEU A 587 -13.18 19.10 2.59
N GLY A 588 -12.54 17.97 2.29
CA GLY A 588 -13.15 16.82 1.63
C GLY A 588 -14.02 15.92 2.51
N THR A 589 -14.37 16.33 3.73
CA THR A 589 -15.03 15.43 4.71
C THR A 589 -16.37 14.86 4.22
N ALA A 590 -17.18 15.65 3.51
CA ALA A 590 -18.46 15.17 2.95
C ALA A 590 -18.23 14.31 1.70
N LEU A 591 -17.26 14.70 0.87
CA LEU A 591 -16.83 13.94 -0.30
C LEU A 591 -16.34 12.54 0.09
N THR A 592 -15.45 12.42 1.08
CA THR A 592 -14.93 11.14 1.57
C THR A 592 -16.06 10.23 2.05
N ARG A 593 -17.02 10.76 2.82
CA ARG A 593 -18.17 9.97 3.30
C ARG A 593 -19.05 9.47 2.16
N MET A 594 -19.41 10.37 1.24
CA MET A 594 -20.17 10.01 0.05
C MET A 594 -19.43 8.93 -0.75
N PHE A 595 -18.15 9.16 -1.03
CA PHE A 595 -17.32 8.27 -1.84
C PHE A 595 -17.22 6.87 -1.23
N LEU A 596 -16.85 6.76 0.06
CA LEU A 596 -16.69 5.47 0.72
C LEU A 596 -18.03 4.72 0.84
N LEU A 597 -19.11 5.44 1.14
CA LEU A 597 -20.46 4.87 1.18
C LEU A 597 -20.81 4.24 -0.17
N THR A 598 -20.69 5.00 -1.25
CA THR A 598 -20.96 4.55 -2.62
C THR A 598 -20.08 3.36 -2.99
N ALA A 599 -18.79 3.44 -2.70
CA ALA A 599 -17.82 2.42 -3.08
C ALA A 599 -18.07 1.09 -2.34
N TYR A 600 -18.30 1.14 -1.02
CA TYR A 600 -18.60 -0.09 -0.26
C TYR A 600 -19.93 -0.71 -0.69
N GLN A 601 -20.98 0.11 -0.84
CA GLN A 601 -22.29 -0.38 -1.30
C GLN A 601 -22.17 -1.06 -2.67
N ALA A 602 -21.49 -0.43 -3.63
CA ALA A 602 -21.30 -0.99 -4.97
C ALA A 602 -20.55 -2.33 -4.92
N LEU A 603 -19.43 -2.39 -4.19
CA LEU A 603 -18.59 -3.59 -4.08
C LEU A 603 -19.37 -4.77 -3.48
N PHE A 604 -20.04 -4.57 -2.35
CA PHE A 604 -20.71 -5.66 -1.64
C PHE A 604 -22.10 -5.98 -2.18
N ALA A 605 -22.72 -5.10 -2.97
CA ALA A 605 -23.87 -5.44 -3.78
C ALA A 605 -23.48 -6.36 -4.96
N HIS A 606 -22.35 -6.09 -5.63
CA HIS A 606 -21.84 -6.94 -6.71
C HIS A 606 -21.25 -8.27 -6.21
N PHE A 607 -20.51 -8.22 -5.09
CA PHE A 607 -19.83 -9.38 -4.52
C PHE A 607 -20.25 -9.60 -3.05
N PRO A 608 -21.51 -10.00 -2.78
CA PRO A 608 -21.98 -10.21 -1.41
C PRO A 608 -21.23 -11.36 -0.71
N THR A 609 -20.70 -12.32 -1.49
CA THR A 609 -19.94 -13.48 -1.01
C THR A 609 -18.43 -13.23 -0.94
N LEU A 610 -17.96 -11.99 -1.12
CA LEU A 610 -16.53 -11.65 -1.11
C LEU A 610 -15.88 -11.97 0.24
N PHE A 611 -14.72 -12.63 0.21
CA PHE A 611 -13.84 -12.84 1.38
C PHE A 611 -12.37 -12.73 0.95
N LEU A 612 -11.48 -12.51 1.92
CA LEU A 612 -10.04 -12.44 1.64
C LEU A 612 -9.57 -13.75 0.98
N ALA A 613 -8.53 -13.71 0.15
CA ALA A 613 -7.84 -14.89 -0.37
C ALA A 613 -6.58 -15.26 0.44
N ILE A 614 -6.13 -14.37 1.32
CA ILE A 614 -5.02 -14.57 2.27
C ILE A 614 -5.46 -14.38 3.72
N SER A 615 -4.67 -14.86 4.69
CA SER A 615 -4.95 -14.47 6.09
C SER A 615 -4.87 -12.95 6.23
N GLU A 616 -5.70 -12.40 7.10
CA GLU A 616 -5.72 -11.00 7.51
C GLU A 616 -4.34 -10.49 7.99
N HIS A 617 -3.53 -11.38 8.58
CA HIS A 617 -2.17 -11.08 9.03
C HIS A 617 -1.13 -11.05 7.89
N GLU A 618 -1.50 -11.49 6.69
CA GLU A 618 -0.65 -11.52 5.49
C GLU A 618 -0.93 -10.38 4.52
N ILE A 619 -1.92 -9.51 4.83
CA ILE A 619 -2.24 -8.36 3.99
C ILE A 619 -1.02 -7.43 3.95
N PRO A 620 -0.40 -7.26 2.77
CA PRO A 620 0.80 -6.47 2.60
C PRO A 620 0.43 -4.99 2.68
N ARG A 621 1.36 -4.15 3.13
CA ARG A 621 1.09 -2.75 3.43
C ARG A 621 2.10 -1.82 2.78
N GLU A 622 1.60 -0.71 2.30
CA GLU A 622 2.41 0.45 1.94
C GLU A 622 2.69 1.23 3.24
N LEU A 623 3.93 1.13 3.74
CA LEU A 623 4.36 1.78 4.99
C LEU A 623 5.11 3.09 4.76
N ASP A 624 5.56 3.31 3.53
CA ASP A 624 6.42 4.43 3.17
C ASP A 624 5.61 5.70 2.83
N LEU A 625 4.27 5.64 2.87
CA LEU A 625 3.38 6.75 2.56
C LEU A 625 2.77 7.41 3.80
N PHE A 626 2.41 8.69 3.69
CA PHE A 626 1.54 9.34 4.68
C PHE A 626 0.16 8.66 4.77
N PHE A 627 -0.41 8.24 3.64
CA PHE A 627 -1.70 7.56 3.56
C PHE A 627 -1.47 6.05 3.46
N THR A 628 -1.06 5.42 4.57
CA THR A 628 -0.76 3.99 4.58
C THR A 628 -2.01 3.16 4.32
N GLY A 629 -1.89 2.17 3.43
CA GLY A 629 -3.00 1.30 3.04
C GLY A 629 -2.53 -0.13 2.77
N PRO A 630 -3.45 -1.05 2.47
CA PRO A 630 -3.06 -2.33 1.93
C PRO A 630 -2.51 -2.13 0.52
N ALA A 631 -1.39 -2.77 0.27
CA ALA A 631 -0.73 -2.81 -1.04
C ALA A 631 -1.38 -3.76 -2.03
N SER A 632 -2.01 -4.79 -1.47
CA SER A 632 -2.77 -5.81 -2.16
C SER A 632 -3.88 -6.22 -1.21
N VAL A 633 -5.07 -6.44 -1.72
CA VAL A 633 -6.16 -7.07 -0.98
C VAL A 633 -6.66 -8.23 -1.84
N PRO A 634 -5.97 -9.37 -1.77
CA PRO A 634 -6.42 -10.57 -2.45
C PRO A 634 -7.77 -11.01 -1.92
N VAL A 635 -8.71 -11.25 -2.83
CA VAL A 635 -10.08 -11.65 -2.53
C VAL A 635 -10.55 -12.75 -3.47
N VAL A 636 -11.59 -13.44 -3.04
CA VAL A 636 -12.31 -14.47 -3.79
C VAL A 636 -13.79 -14.33 -3.46
N TRP A 637 -14.63 -14.69 -4.41
CA TRP A 637 -16.08 -14.70 -4.26
C TRP A 637 -16.67 -15.97 -4.86
N ASN A 638 -17.89 -16.30 -4.45
CA ASN A 638 -18.67 -17.33 -5.13
C ASN A 638 -19.32 -16.69 -6.37
N PRO A 639 -19.21 -17.30 -7.56
CA PRO A 639 -20.04 -16.92 -8.70
C PRO A 639 -21.51 -16.97 -8.30
N ALA A 640 -22.34 -16.05 -8.82
CA ALA A 640 -23.77 -16.13 -8.62
C ALA A 640 -24.27 -17.51 -9.11
N PRO A 641 -25.19 -18.18 -8.40
CA PRO A 641 -25.85 -19.35 -8.98
C PRO A 641 -26.58 -18.89 -10.25
N ASN A 642 -26.18 -19.44 -11.39
CA ASN A 642 -26.82 -19.21 -12.69
C ASN A 642 -28.32 -19.54 -12.65
#